data_AF-A0A954ETQ8-F1
#
_entry.id   AF-A0A954ETQ8-F1
#
_cell.length_a   1.000
_cell.length_b   1.000
_cell.length_c   1.000
_cell.angle_alpha   90.00
_cell.angle_beta   90.00
_cell.angle_gamma   90.00
#
_symmetry.space_group_name_H-M   'P 1'
#
loop_
_entity.id
_entity.type
_entity.pdbx_description
1 polymer ?
#
loop_
_entity_poly.entity_id
_entity_poly.type
_entity_poly.pdbx_seq_one_letter_code
_entity_poly.pdbx_strand_id
1 'polypeptide(L)'
;VLWAIFTIGAVKANRHVFWLTEELRWPRIFGFFPIALLGLQFTILFALGIASHLSTHWIGFGLVLTAIPILLTANTLADVFEKRNTELNTRYPASLVLPIFVGLGLMIAGVFVSAAGYPGTFALVPSALLASVVLGVTAHRTRHVGFVWGCLVFALVAYQTSPVFFMGLAKAVVASGAAAVNESRLPLAFYGITYLPVLALATGLSLWFTAKGEKLFAKPLRQFSMGLPILLVVLAATHVKACFPVGMLLALVIGIQLFAFRERALLLVMLVAMGVATAGSIPFAKQVFELSAGWQAIPTVWLLFATLLVTAGRWLDRVTQQRCPASTSWVNTAPFCQLTSLGIVLIASTFWLVALAAGDTLLIPGVLCVVLLVAHSVRWRNDMVSIAALGFPILAAMAFADLAGWGFTAQFTLATAMLGALTVLETVLAARPDSLWTDAFQKPALIVASAGTVIAQVMLCVLAVNALIHLRVDTFPEWIAVAIVIPTAAWLAVKRQISGLTSLNWILTLSLSALATRILLGFDQGLVWLPVVWSTLGLLSVPAIRFAKMRRTSDDGVPQSSFIQEWESCVGLTLGAIAILGMPILTGQLRIAGLVATAGAIWLTYGTASSPLKTGLLAIANGHLLIFVVQFCCPGLRHFGEMTAEQLRLTAFPLAWAMALSAWGWERRKLSTEASPNIPSTAFQALSLFCVAAVLHRNAIPLTLSQLVTLILMFVTLILLHGWMAIKKTPPTIDEDKPHAMEGATFHVWVSILLAAACLGSLWWFGVIAISGTVGLFTPIVLAFAAAAVSYFSKRSTSLAAFVEPFERVAITLPALTVFAGLSRQFNVASPNWLGINSLAMLMASGFYFWRGLETRTAGPLFGSLGIFNLLLVMIWQELQWSDPQLFMIPMGFSVLLMVETLRDKIPTSLHNPLRYAGALTILVSPTFHIVGGSWLHLVTLMVVSVVIVLVAMGLRVKALMYTGTAFLIADMIAIVVRGSFDNPNLLWLVGIAIGAAVIGLAAYCERHREQMLQRLRLLSAQLETWS
;
A
#
# COMPACT_ATOMS: atom_id res chain seq x y z
N VAL A 1 1.14 56.31 28.04
CA VAL A 1 1.73 57.64 27.69
C VAL A 1 3.21 57.66 28.07
N LEU A 2 3.64 57.06 29.21
CA LEU A 2 5.05 56.94 29.61
C LEU A 2 5.80 55.96 28.71
N TRP A 3 5.11 54.96 28.28
CA TRP A 3 5.68 53.97 27.35
C TRP A 3 5.89 54.58 25.96
N ALA A 4 4.95 55.28 25.41
CA ALA A 4 5.08 55.98 24.11
C ALA A 4 6.20 57.01 24.14
N ILE A 5 6.26 57.77 25.23
CA ILE A 5 7.32 58.79 25.39
C ILE A 5 8.68 58.11 25.53
N PHE A 6 8.65 56.94 26.04
CA PHE A 6 9.88 56.19 26.29
C PHE A 6 10.36 55.48 25.02
N THR A 7 9.48 54.91 24.23
CA THR A 7 9.76 54.26 22.94
C THR A 7 10.29 55.27 21.92
N ILE A 8 9.71 56.47 21.97
CA ILE A 8 10.15 57.54 21.05
C ILE A 8 11.56 57.98 21.42
N GLY A 9 11.82 58.05 22.73
CA GLY A 9 13.15 58.43 23.23
C GLY A 9 14.21 57.36 22.94
N ALA A 10 13.89 56.14 22.99
CA ALA A 10 14.81 55.02 22.77
C ALA A 10 15.15 54.85 21.29
N VAL A 11 14.12 55.05 20.44
CA VAL A 11 14.35 54.99 19.00
C VAL A 11 15.31 56.11 18.57
N LYS A 12 15.19 57.28 19.17
CA LYS A 12 16.04 58.44 18.82
C LYS A 12 17.46 58.26 19.36
N ALA A 13 17.54 57.66 20.57
CA ALA A 13 18.85 57.43 21.19
C ALA A 13 19.61 56.31 20.47
N ASN A 14 18.88 55.37 19.98
CA ASN A 14 19.46 54.26 19.21
C ASN A 14 19.95 54.69 17.83
N ARG A 15 19.18 55.62 17.28
CA ARG A 15 19.62 56.18 15.99
C ARG A 15 20.93 56.96 16.16
N HIS A 16 21.11 57.58 17.29
CA HIS A 16 22.27 58.43 17.56
C HIS A 16 23.48 57.58 17.97
N VAL A 17 23.27 56.49 18.72
CA VAL A 17 24.32 55.58 19.18
C VAL A 17 24.80 54.71 18.02
N PHE A 18 23.89 54.41 17.18
CA PHE A 18 24.24 53.69 15.95
C PHE A 18 25.10 54.56 15.04
N TRP A 19 24.72 55.86 14.90
CA TRP A 19 25.52 56.81 14.09
C TRP A 19 26.91 56.99 14.68
N LEU A 20 27.04 56.92 15.96
CA LEU A 20 28.30 57.11 16.67
C LEU A 20 29.16 55.84 16.61
N THR A 21 28.54 54.72 16.57
CA THR A 21 29.22 53.42 16.46
C THR A 21 29.71 53.18 15.04
N GLU A 22 29.05 53.83 14.07
CA GLU A 22 29.42 53.77 12.64
C GLU A 22 30.60 54.71 12.34
N GLU A 23 30.75 55.72 12.98
CA GLU A 23 31.85 56.67 12.76
C GLU A 23 33.10 56.22 13.51
N LEU A 24 32.93 55.30 14.49
CA LEU A 24 34.11 55.03 15.33
C LEU A 24 34.46 53.54 15.26
N ARG A 25 33.94 52.69 14.28
CA ARG A 25 34.20 51.26 14.08
C ARG A 25 34.18 50.48 15.39
N TRP A 26 33.44 50.79 16.42
CA TRP A 26 33.35 50.00 17.66
C TRP A 26 32.51 48.74 17.45
N PRO A 27 32.85 47.58 18.28
CA PRO A 27 32.12 46.31 18.19
C PRO A 27 30.61 46.50 18.35
N ARG A 28 29.88 46.33 17.32
CA ARG A 28 28.46 46.48 16.93
C ARG A 28 27.54 45.95 18.02
N ILE A 29 28.05 45.38 19.18
CA ILE A 29 27.22 44.87 20.29
C ILE A 29 26.83 46.00 21.23
N PHE A 30 27.44 47.31 21.10
CA PHE A 30 27.20 48.42 22.03
C PHE A 30 26.08 49.33 21.52
N GLY A 31 25.67 49.09 20.27
CA GLY A 31 24.53 49.84 19.73
C GLY A 31 23.19 49.34 20.24
N PHE A 32 23.22 48.09 20.97
CA PHE A 32 21.99 47.41 21.41
C PHE A 32 21.81 47.57 22.92
N PHE A 33 22.76 48.13 23.55
CA PHE A 33 22.85 48.20 25.02
C PHE A 33 21.78 49.13 25.58
N PRO A 34 21.38 50.19 24.87
CA PRO A 34 20.38 51.09 25.46
C PRO A 34 18.96 50.53 25.36
N ILE A 35 18.67 49.74 24.35
CA ILE A 35 17.34 49.13 24.17
C ILE A 35 17.21 47.91 25.09
N ALA A 36 18.29 47.07 25.18
CA ALA A 36 18.30 45.93 26.12
C ALA A 36 18.21 46.42 27.56
N LEU A 37 18.94 47.48 27.86
CA LEU A 37 18.92 48.09 29.20
C LEU A 37 17.56 48.71 29.51
N LEU A 38 17.03 49.15 28.50
CA LEU A 38 15.72 49.80 28.69
C LEU A 38 14.61 48.77 28.79
N GLY A 39 14.64 47.70 27.89
CA GLY A 39 13.73 46.58 28.04
C GLY A 39 13.86 45.90 29.41
N LEU A 40 15.05 45.87 29.85
CA LEU A 40 15.33 45.26 31.15
C LEU A 40 14.83 46.15 32.30
N GLN A 41 15.02 47.46 32.17
CA GLN A 41 14.53 48.41 33.18
C GLN A 41 13.01 48.43 33.24
N PHE A 42 12.43 48.34 32.15
CA PHE A 42 10.96 48.28 32.10
C PHE A 42 10.45 46.97 32.71
N THR A 43 11.11 45.84 32.31
CA THR A 43 10.70 44.53 32.84
C THR A 43 10.87 44.50 34.37
N ILE A 44 11.96 45.15 34.79
CA ILE A 44 12.25 45.18 36.23
C ILE A 44 11.27 46.10 36.95
N LEU A 45 10.98 47.26 36.35
CA LEU A 45 10.01 48.20 36.93
C LEU A 45 8.59 47.63 36.90
N PHE A 46 8.37 46.93 35.85
CA PHE A 46 7.05 46.30 35.70
C PHE A 46 6.92 45.13 36.68
N ALA A 47 7.98 44.27 36.80
CA ALA A 47 7.98 43.09 37.67
C ALA A 47 7.95 43.50 39.14
N LEU A 48 8.57 44.63 39.47
CA LEU A 48 8.75 44.98 40.88
C LEU A 48 7.70 45.97 41.34
N GLY A 49 6.99 46.67 40.46
CA GLY A 49 6.11 47.74 40.96
C GLY A 49 4.66 47.55 40.56
N ILE A 50 4.43 47.09 39.36
CA ILE A 50 3.08 47.15 38.77
C ILE A 50 2.51 45.73 38.67
N ALA A 51 3.48 44.64 38.67
CA ALA A 51 3.06 43.25 38.40
C ALA A 51 2.16 42.73 39.52
N SER A 52 2.33 43.26 40.77
CA SER A 52 1.52 42.75 41.88
C SER A 52 0.10 43.30 41.85
N HIS A 53 -0.04 44.41 41.01
CA HIS A 53 -1.37 45.03 41.02
C HIS A 53 -2.15 44.70 39.75
N LEU A 54 -1.48 44.01 38.75
CA LEU A 54 -2.14 43.69 37.48
C LEU A 54 -2.46 42.20 37.40
N SER A 55 -3.63 41.91 37.00
CA SER A 55 -3.96 40.50 36.75
C SER A 55 -3.02 39.87 35.72
N THR A 56 -2.67 38.63 36.00
CA THR A 56 -1.69 37.86 35.21
C THR A 56 -1.93 38.03 33.70
N HIS A 57 -3.19 38.17 33.19
CA HIS A 57 -3.45 38.26 31.74
C HIS A 57 -3.04 39.63 31.19
N TRP A 58 -3.01 40.72 31.99
CA TRP A 58 -2.59 42.07 31.53
C TRP A 58 -1.06 42.19 31.56
N ILE A 59 -0.52 41.29 32.41
CA ILE A 59 0.95 41.22 32.37
C ILE A 59 1.42 40.67 31.04
N GLY A 60 0.68 39.59 30.60
CA GLY A 60 0.98 39.08 29.26
C GLY A 60 0.90 40.13 28.17
N PHE A 61 -0.13 40.97 28.21
CA PHE A 61 -0.27 42.07 27.25
C PHE A 61 0.91 43.03 27.35
N GLY A 62 1.33 43.31 28.58
CA GLY A 62 2.51 44.17 28.78
C GLY A 62 3.76 43.61 28.12
N LEU A 63 3.87 42.28 28.21
CA LEU A 63 5.03 41.62 27.59
C LEU A 63 5.03 41.78 26.08
N VAL A 64 3.83 41.66 25.44
CA VAL A 64 3.73 41.84 23.98
C VAL A 64 4.07 43.28 23.61
N LEU A 65 3.67 44.25 24.45
CA LEU A 65 3.97 45.67 24.17
C LEU A 65 5.47 45.94 24.27
N THR A 66 6.07 45.17 25.19
CA THR A 66 7.51 45.36 25.35
C THR A 66 8.27 44.76 24.17
N ALA A 67 7.74 43.73 23.59
CA ALA A 67 8.36 43.06 22.45
C ALA A 67 8.37 43.96 21.20
N ILE A 68 7.43 44.90 21.06
CA ILE A 68 7.23 45.68 19.83
C ILE A 68 8.45 46.57 19.58
N PRO A 69 8.89 47.30 20.57
CA PRO A 69 10.04 48.18 20.29
C PRO A 69 11.30 47.38 19.96
N ILE A 70 11.43 46.16 20.60
CA ILE A 70 12.61 45.32 20.31
C ILE A 70 12.58 44.86 18.85
N LEU A 71 11.38 44.51 18.41
CA LEU A 71 11.25 44.01 17.02
C LEU A 71 11.33 45.15 16.02
N LEU A 72 10.82 46.37 16.39
CA LEU A 72 10.94 47.53 15.49
C LEU A 72 12.40 47.95 15.33
N THR A 73 13.14 47.80 16.44
CA THR A 73 14.57 48.13 16.36
C THR A 73 15.31 47.14 15.46
N ALA A 74 14.92 45.89 15.69
CA ALA A 74 15.53 44.87 14.81
C ALA A 74 15.24 45.16 13.34
N ASN A 75 14.04 45.70 13.15
CA ASN A 75 13.65 46.08 11.77
C ASN A 75 14.52 47.21 11.22
N THR A 76 14.69 48.24 11.97
CA THR A 76 15.52 49.37 11.53
C THR A 76 16.94 48.90 11.22
N LEU A 77 17.33 47.90 11.99
CA LEU A 77 18.68 47.38 11.75
C LEU A 77 18.75 46.60 10.44
N ALA A 78 17.75 45.85 10.28
CA ALA A 78 17.68 45.07 9.02
C ALA A 78 17.72 45.99 7.81
N ASP A 79 17.07 47.23 7.92
CA ASP A 79 17.06 48.21 6.81
C ASP A 79 18.47 48.75 6.54
N VAL A 80 19.06 48.97 7.56
CA VAL A 80 20.43 49.51 7.41
C VAL A 80 21.32 48.48 6.72
N PHE A 81 21.07 47.20 7.16
CA PHE A 81 21.90 46.15 6.55
C PHE A 81 21.56 45.95 5.08
N GLU A 82 20.30 46.07 4.77
CA GLU A 82 19.85 45.91 3.37
C GLU A 82 20.43 47.01 2.48
N LYS A 83 20.47 48.31 3.03
CA LYS A 83 20.99 49.44 2.23
C LYS A 83 22.50 49.32 2.02
N ARG A 84 23.10 48.53 2.89
CA ARG A 84 24.57 48.42 2.82
C ARG A 84 24.99 47.23 1.97
N ASN A 85 24.27 46.16 2.04
CA ASN A 85 24.74 44.92 1.42
C ASN A 85 23.86 44.52 0.24
N THR A 86 23.40 45.63 -0.71
CA THR A 86 22.63 45.55 -1.95
C THR A 86 21.92 44.19 -2.07
N GLU A 87 22.10 43.10 -0.98
CA GLU A 87 21.36 41.84 -0.94
C GLU A 87 21.64 41.10 0.38
N LEU A 88 20.69 41.09 1.32
CA LEU A 88 20.81 40.34 2.58
C LEU A 88 21.16 38.88 2.33
N ASN A 89 22.38 38.59 1.76
CA ASN A 89 22.95 37.23 1.65
C ASN A 89 22.46 36.32 2.77
N THR A 90 21.91 35.07 2.63
CA THR A 90 21.35 33.85 3.23
C THR A 90 21.77 33.72 4.69
N ARG A 91 22.61 34.74 5.29
CA ARG A 91 22.86 34.52 6.73
C ARG A 91 22.75 35.84 7.49
N TYR A 92 21.63 35.91 8.28
CA TYR A 92 21.38 37.12 9.08
C TYR A 92 22.47 37.29 10.14
N PRO A 93 23.14 38.48 10.22
CA PRO A 93 24.12 38.74 11.28
C PRO A 93 23.51 38.54 12.68
N ALA A 94 24.21 37.75 13.49
CA ALA A 94 23.80 37.44 14.87
C ALA A 94 23.20 38.66 15.57
N SER A 95 23.69 39.85 15.09
CA SER A 95 23.20 41.09 15.74
C SER A 95 21.73 41.35 15.40
N LEU A 96 21.27 40.78 14.30
CA LEU A 96 19.86 40.89 13.89
C LEU A 96 19.04 39.73 14.44
N VAL A 97 19.65 38.54 14.52
CA VAL A 97 18.93 37.31 14.88
C VAL A 97 18.56 37.35 16.36
N LEU A 98 19.44 37.86 17.19
CA LEU A 98 19.24 37.83 18.65
C LEU A 98 18.05 38.69 19.07
N PRO A 99 17.94 39.93 18.63
CA PRO A 99 16.80 40.75 19.03
C PRO A 99 15.48 40.22 18.47
N ILE A 100 15.55 39.66 17.28
CA ILE A 100 14.33 39.05 16.69
C ILE A 100 13.86 37.88 17.54
N PHE A 101 14.82 37.05 18.00
CA PHE A 101 14.45 35.89 18.80
C PHE A 101 13.93 36.30 20.17
N VAL A 102 14.62 37.27 20.74
CA VAL A 102 14.18 37.77 22.06
C VAL A 102 12.79 38.40 21.95
N GLY A 103 12.70 39.27 20.92
CA GLY A 103 11.38 39.89 20.71
C GLY A 103 10.28 38.88 20.46
N LEU A 104 10.54 37.84 19.68
CA LEU A 104 9.54 36.80 19.38
C LEU A 104 9.22 35.99 20.64
N GLY A 105 10.35 35.66 21.42
CA GLY A 105 10.13 34.94 22.67
C GLY A 105 9.20 35.69 23.63
N LEU A 106 9.45 36.99 23.74
CA LEU A 106 8.62 37.80 24.65
C LEU A 106 7.18 37.90 24.15
N MET A 107 7.08 38.01 22.89
CA MET A 107 5.73 38.10 22.28
C MET A 107 4.94 36.81 22.54
N ILE A 108 5.55 35.67 22.29
CA ILE A 108 4.86 34.39 22.46
C ILE A 108 4.53 34.18 23.94
N ALA A 109 5.55 34.44 24.77
CA ALA A 109 5.31 34.36 26.21
C ALA A 109 4.17 35.27 26.66
N GLY A 110 4.23 36.48 26.05
CA GLY A 110 3.17 37.44 26.40
C GLY A 110 1.78 36.95 26.04
N VAL A 111 1.60 36.42 24.80
CA VAL A 111 0.28 35.92 24.36
C VAL A 111 -0.15 34.75 25.25
N PHE A 112 0.80 33.84 25.70
CA PHE A 112 0.46 32.68 26.52
C PHE A 112 0.09 33.11 27.95
N VAL A 113 0.87 34.09 28.37
CA VAL A 113 0.55 34.59 29.71
C VAL A 113 -0.81 35.29 29.71
N SER A 114 -1.08 35.99 28.58
CA SER A 114 -2.40 36.68 28.49
C SER A 114 -3.54 35.66 28.44
N ALA A 115 -3.17 34.45 28.15
CA ALA A 115 -4.20 33.41 28.06
C ALA A 115 -4.49 32.81 29.43
N ALA A 116 -3.66 33.31 30.50
CA ALA A 116 -3.87 32.82 31.88
C ALA A 116 -5.25 33.19 32.41
N GLY A 117 -6.25 32.29 32.26
CA GLY A 117 -7.62 32.58 32.74
C GLY A 117 -8.67 32.42 31.64
N TYR A 118 -8.25 31.82 30.45
CA TYR A 118 -9.14 31.48 29.35
C TYR A 118 -10.24 30.53 29.83
N PRO A 119 -11.53 31.09 29.24
CA PRO A 119 -11.97 31.88 28.08
C PRO A 119 -12.34 33.32 28.46
N GLY A 120 -12.17 33.84 29.82
CA GLY A 120 -12.65 35.16 30.23
C GLY A 120 -11.57 36.23 30.19
N THR A 121 -10.57 36.00 29.44
CA THR A 121 -9.47 36.97 29.53
C THR A 121 -9.58 38.02 28.42
N PHE A 122 -9.77 39.30 28.75
CA PHE A 122 -9.96 40.41 27.81
C PHE A 122 -8.63 40.79 27.16
N ALA A 123 -7.53 40.52 27.89
CA ALA A 123 -6.23 41.02 27.43
C ALA A 123 -5.67 40.15 26.31
N LEU A 124 -6.20 38.93 26.13
CA LEU A 124 -5.67 37.98 25.13
C LEU A 124 -5.93 38.48 23.70
N VAL A 125 -7.13 39.13 23.47
CA VAL A 125 -7.51 39.52 22.10
C VAL A 125 -6.58 40.61 21.59
N PRO A 126 -6.43 41.65 22.35
CA PRO A 126 -5.55 42.73 21.84
C PRO A 126 -4.08 42.30 21.82
N SER A 127 -3.64 41.37 22.74
CA SER A 127 -2.25 40.88 22.71
C SER A 127 -1.97 40.08 21.45
N ALA A 128 -2.89 39.17 21.12
CA ALA A 128 -2.74 38.34 19.92
C ALA A 128 -2.82 39.17 18.64
N LEU A 129 -3.77 40.15 18.64
CA LEU A 129 -3.93 41.01 17.46
C LEU A 129 -2.67 41.84 17.22
N LEU A 130 -2.16 42.37 18.33
CA LEU A 130 -0.95 43.18 18.18
C LEU A 130 0.24 42.32 17.75
N ALA A 131 0.29 41.17 18.36
CA ALA A 131 1.37 40.25 17.95
C ALA A 131 1.27 39.91 16.46
N SER A 132 0.00 39.71 15.98
CA SER A 132 -0.22 39.40 14.55
C SER A 132 0.25 40.54 13.66
N VAL A 133 -0.02 41.78 14.07
CA VAL A 133 0.34 42.96 13.26
C VAL A 133 1.86 43.12 13.24
N VAL A 134 2.48 42.91 14.42
CA VAL A 134 3.93 43.10 14.50
C VAL A 134 4.63 42.03 13.67
N LEU A 135 4.14 40.81 13.73
CA LEU A 135 4.73 39.74 12.93
C LEU A 135 4.50 39.96 11.44
N GLY A 136 3.33 40.50 11.11
CA GLY A 136 3.09 40.89 9.71
C GLY A 136 4.07 41.93 9.21
N VAL A 137 4.31 42.93 10.09
CA VAL A 137 5.24 43.99 9.71
C VAL A 137 6.65 43.42 9.60
N THR A 138 6.97 42.53 10.55
CA THR A 138 8.30 41.90 10.54
C THR A 138 8.48 41.02 9.31
N ALA A 139 7.36 40.33 8.95
CA ALA A 139 7.40 39.46 7.75
C ALA A 139 7.65 40.28 6.48
N HIS A 140 6.95 41.42 6.39
CA HIS A 140 7.11 42.28 5.20
C HIS A 140 8.54 42.79 5.08
N ARG A 141 9.16 42.85 6.11
CA ARG A 141 10.49 43.47 6.06
C ARG A 141 11.58 42.41 5.90
N THR A 142 11.40 41.29 6.61
CA THR A 142 12.44 40.25 6.59
C THR A 142 12.26 39.31 5.40
N ARG A 143 11.08 39.40 4.76
CA ARG A 143 10.73 38.55 3.62
C ARG A 143 10.78 37.08 3.99
N HIS A 144 10.55 36.77 5.31
CA HIS A 144 10.51 35.37 5.75
C HIS A 144 9.06 34.89 5.92
N VAL A 145 8.78 33.78 5.36
CA VAL A 145 7.41 33.26 5.31
C VAL A 145 6.97 32.82 6.70
N GLY A 146 7.97 32.36 7.53
CA GLY A 146 7.63 31.92 8.89
C GLY A 146 6.86 32.96 9.69
N PHE A 147 7.16 34.23 9.51
CA PHE A 147 6.51 35.32 10.26
C PHE A 147 5.08 35.55 9.77
N VAL A 148 4.86 35.31 8.47
CA VAL A 148 3.48 35.43 7.93
C VAL A 148 2.58 34.38 8.60
N TRP A 149 3.15 33.15 8.76
CA TRP A 149 2.35 32.11 9.41
C TRP A 149 2.09 32.45 10.88
N GLY A 150 3.14 32.99 11.52
CA GLY A 150 2.90 33.48 12.88
C GLY A 150 1.80 34.53 12.96
N CYS A 151 1.85 35.44 12.02
CA CYS A 151 0.82 36.49 11.93
C CYS A 151 -0.57 35.87 11.81
N LEU A 152 -0.76 34.89 10.97
CA LEU A 152 -2.06 34.27 10.71
C LEU A 152 -2.55 33.50 11.95
N VAL A 153 -1.58 32.83 12.65
CA VAL A 153 -1.95 32.07 13.85
C VAL A 153 -2.47 32.99 14.94
N PHE A 154 -1.76 34.07 15.14
CA PHE A 154 -2.19 34.98 16.20
C PHE A 154 -3.44 35.75 15.81
N ALA A 155 -3.59 36.00 14.49
CA ALA A 155 -4.87 36.58 14.03
C ALA A 155 -6.03 35.63 14.32
N LEU A 156 -5.76 34.41 14.11
CA LEU A 156 -6.80 33.41 14.38
C LEU A 156 -7.11 33.34 15.87
N VAL A 157 -6.05 33.40 16.72
CA VAL A 157 -6.25 33.40 18.17
C VAL A 157 -7.09 34.61 18.59
N ALA A 158 -6.71 35.71 17.97
CA ALA A 158 -7.48 36.93 18.27
C ALA A 158 -8.94 36.78 17.87
N TYR A 159 -9.16 36.20 16.70
CA TYR A 159 -10.53 36.00 16.21
C TYR A 159 -11.31 35.05 17.13
N GLN A 160 -10.65 33.98 17.57
CA GLN A 160 -11.32 32.96 18.36
C GLN A 160 -11.66 33.47 19.77
N THR A 161 -10.93 34.48 20.16
CA THR A 161 -11.16 34.95 21.54
C THR A 161 -11.95 36.24 21.55
N SER A 162 -12.36 36.74 20.39
CA SER A 162 -12.99 38.07 20.31
C SER A 162 -14.39 38.07 20.90
N PRO A 163 -15.02 36.88 20.96
CA PRO A 163 -16.37 36.91 21.52
C PRO A 163 -16.39 37.37 22.98
N VAL A 164 -15.21 37.44 23.64
CA VAL A 164 -15.16 37.92 25.03
C VAL A 164 -15.64 39.36 25.12
N PHE A 165 -15.52 40.08 24.00
CA PHE A 165 -15.94 41.49 24.02
C PHE A 165 -17.45 41.62 23.83
N PHE A 166 -18.02 40.63 23.26
CA PHE A 166 -19.48 40.67 23.10
C PHE A 166 -20.09 39.35 23.54
N MET A 167 -19.74 38.98 24.74
CA MET A 167 -20.08 37.66 25.29
C MET A 167 -21.59 37.44 25.29
N GLY A 168 -22.35 38.56 25.55
CA GLY A 168 -23.81 38.42 25.53
C GLY A 168 -24.36 38.02 24.18
N LEU A 169 -23.88 38.76 23.22
CA LEU A 169 -24.33 38.48 21.84
C LEU A 169 -23.91 37.08 21.39
N ALA A 170 -22.57 36.75 21.71
CA ALA A 170 -22.06 35.44 21.32
C ALA A 170 -22.85 34.31 21.98
N LYS A 171 -23.19 34.47 23.26
CA LYS A 171 -23.99 33.45 23.97
C LYS A 171 -25.40 33.36 23.40
N ALA A 172 -25.95 34.61 23.04
CA ALA A 172 -27.30 34.63 22.45
C ALA A 172 -27.31 33.92 21.10
N VAL A 173 -26.30 34.17 20.31
CA VAL A 173 -26.25 33.58 18.96
C VAL A 173 -26.03 32.06 19.10
N VAL A 174 -25.11 31.63 20.04
CA VAL A 174 -24.85 30.20 20.25
C VAL A 174 -26.11 29.50 20.79
N ALA A 175 -26.76 30.26 21.72
CA ALA A 175 -27.99 29.68 22.29
C ALA A 175 -29.09 29.55 21.23
N SER A 176 -29.22 30.61 20.41
CA SER A 176 -30.23 30.57 19.33
C SER A 176 -29.88 29.49 18.31
N GLY A 177 -28.60 29.39 18.01
CA GLY A 177 -28.18 28.34 17.07
C GLY A 177 -28.42 26.94 17.61
N ALA A 178 -28.07 26.81 18.94
CA ALA A 178 -28.29 25.50 19.55
C ALA A 178 -29.79 25.15 19.57
N ALA A 179 -30.58 26.20 19.80
CA ALA A 179 -32.03 25.98 19.81
C ALA A 179 -32.55 25.63 18.41
N ALA A 180 -31.94 26.24 17.38
CA ALA A 180 -32.39 26.00 16.00
C ALA A 180 -32.08 24.56 15.57
N VAL A 181 -31.09 23.97 16.18
CA VAL A 181 -30.74 22.61 15.74
C VAL A 181 -31.16 21.60 16.80
N ASN A 182 -32.01 22.11 17.73
CA ASN A 182 -32.58 21.28 18.81
C ASN A 182 -31.50 20.63 19.65
N GLU A 183 -30.43 21.36 20.03
CA GLU A 183 -29.36 20.88 20.92
C GLU A 183 -29.24 21.79 22.15
N SER A 184 -28.75 21.13 23.22
CA SER A 184 -28.62 21.92 24.45
C SER A 184 -27.46 22.90 24.36
N ARG A 185 -26.38 22.50 23.60
CA ARG A 185 -25.23 23.36 23.32
C ARG A 185 -24.75 23.16 21.89
N LEU A 186 -24.29 24.27 21.30
CA LEU A 186 -23.85 24.17 19.90
C LEU A 186 -22.53 23.41 19.80
N PRO A 187 -22.52 22.29 19.15
CA PRO A 187 -21.32 21.47 19.01
C PRO A 187 -20.21 22.20 18.24
N LEU A 188 -18.98 21.82 18.61
CA LEU A 188 -17.81 22.42 17.96
C LEU A 188 -17.86 22.24 16.44
N ALA A 189 -18.61 21.35 16.00
CA ALA A 189 -18.71 21.02 14.57
C ALA A 189 -19.37 22.16 13.78
N PHE A 190 -19.95 23.12 14.46
CA PHE A 190 -20.67 24.22 13.76
C PHE A 190 -19.75 25.43 13.64
N TYR A 191 -18.45 25.22 14.07
CA TYR A 191 -17.54 26.35 14.01
C TYR A 191 -17.19 26.70 12.56
N GLY A 192 -17.49 25.74 11.65
CA GLY A 192 -17.32 26.07 10.24
C GLY A 192 -18.10 27.28 9.79
N ILE A 193 -19.24 27.53 10.45
CA ILE A 193 -20.08 28.67 10.06
C ILE A 193 -19.51 29.96 10.65
N THR A 194 -18.97 29.87 11.81
CA THR A 194 -18.47 31.07 12.49
C THR A 194 -17.15 31.54 11.87
N TYR A 195 -16.47 30.58 11.10
CA TYR A 195 -15.17 30.96 10.53
C TYR A 195 -15.32 31.47 9.10
N LEU A 196 -16.54 31.65 8.57
CA LEU A 196 -16.75 32.06 7.18
C LEU A 196 -16.20 33.46 6.93
N PRO A 197 -16.40 34.38 7.89
CA PRO A 197 -15.86 35.72 7.65
C PRO A 197 -14.32 35.72 7.55
N VAL A 198 -13.71 34.90 8.43
CA VAL A 198 -12.23 34.84 8.40
C VAL A 198 -11.76 34.24 7.08
N LEU A 199 -12.45 33.23 6.61
CA LEU A 199 -12.08 32.59 5.33
C LEU A 199 -12.30 33.55 4.15
N ALA A 200 -13.42 34.31 4.22
CA ALA A 200 -13.70 35.27 3.14
C ALA A 200 -12.64 36.37 3.10
N LEU A 201 -12.26 36.83 4.32
CA LEU A 201 -11.26 37.89 4.40
C LEU A 201 -9.90 37.38 3.93
N ALA A 202 -9.54 36.15 4.41
CA ALA A 202 -8.25 35.59 4.01
C ALA A 202 -8.18 35.35 2.50
N THR A 203 -9.30 34.86 1.93
CA THR A 203 -9.37 34.67 0.48
C THR A 203 -9.25 36.00 -0.27
N GLY A 204 -9.98 37.02 0.19
CA GLY A 204 -9.91 38.35 -0.45
C GLY A 204 -8.51 38.95 -0.37
N LEU A 205 -7.88 38.81 0.89
CA LEU A 205 -6.56 39.41 1.07
C LEU A 205 -5.52 38.68 0.20
N SER A 206 -5.75 37.41 0.12
CA SER A 206 -4.82 36.66 -0.72
C SER A 206 -4.89 37.09 -2.18
N LEU A 207 -6.11 37.33 -2.68
CA LEU A 207 -6.29 37.79 -4.07
C LEU A 207 -5.72 39.19 -4.25
N TRP A 208 -5.98 39.98 -3.19
CA TRP A 208 -5.49 41.36 -3.25
C TRP A 208 -3.96 41.38 -3.31
N PHE A 209 -3.26 40.50 -2.52
CA PHE A 209 -1.79 40.50 -2.49
C PHE A 209 -1.23 39.85 -3.74
N THR A 210 -1.93 38.86 -4.28
CA THR A 210 -1.51 38.26 -5.57
C THR A 210 -1.57 39.28 -6.70
N ALA A 211 -2.64 40.14 -6.65
CA ALA A 211 -2.80 41.17 -7.70
C ALA A 211 -1.68 42.21 -7.61
N LYS A 212 -1.14 42.38 -6.36
CA LYS A 212 -0.06 43.36 -6.17
C LYS A 212 1.31 42.74 -6.42
N GLY A 213 1.37 41.37 -6.72
CA GLY A 213 2.62 40.67 -6.99
C GLY A 213 3.42 40.38 -5.72
N GLU A 214 2.77 40.48 -4.49
CA GLU A 214 3.47 40.18 -3.23
C GLU A 214 3.33 38.70 -2.86
N LYS A 215 4.30 37.87 -3.25
CA LYS A 215 4.18 36.41 -3.07
C LYS A 215 4.38 36.01 -1.62
N LEU A 216 5.04 36.91 -0.85
CA LEU A 216 5.37 36.59 0.54
C LEU A 216 4.10 36.36 1.38
N PHE A 217 3.02 37.20 1.14
CA PHE A 217 1.77 37.08 1.93
C PHE A 217 0.72 36.28 1.16
N ALA A 218 0.84 36.41 -0.12
CA ALA A 218 -0.22 35.82 -0.95
C ALA A 218 -0.24 34.30 -0.80
N LYS A 219 0.94 33.66 -0.80
CA LYS A 219 1.00 32.19 -0.80
C LYS A 219 0.52 31.62 0.53
N PRO A 220 1.06 32.05 1.69
CA PRO A 220 0.60 31.50 2.97
C PRO A 220 -0.88 31.76 3.22
N LEU A 221 -1.37 32.98 2.87
CA LEU A 221 -2.80 33.29 3.04
C LEU A 221 -3.67 32.36 2.19
N ARG A 222 -3.15 32.19 1.01
CA ARG A 222 -3.85 31.25 0.12
C ARG A 222 -3.88 29.84 0.74
N GLN A 223 -2.71 29.35 1.25
CA GLN A 223 -2.63 28.01 1.86
C GLN A 223 -3.50 27.94 3.13
N PHE A 224 -3.43 29.00 3.88
CA PHE A 224 -4.26 29.08 5.09
C PHE A 224 -5.74 29.00 4.76
N SER A 225 -6.16 29.77 3.74
CA SER A 225 -7.59 29.80 3.34
C SER A 225 -8.02 28.47 2.75
N MET A 226 -7.05 27.70 2.20
CA MET A 226 -7.38 26.38 1.65
C MET A 226 -7.39 25.33 2.75
N GLY A 227 -6.39 25.45 3.69
CA GLY A 227 -6.20 24.43 4.72
C GLY A 227 -7.31 24.46 5.78
N LEU A 228 -7.74 25.62 6.16
CA LEU A 228 -8.70 25.77 7.27
C LEU A 228 -10.05 25.15 6.92
N PRO A 229 -10.66 25.36 5.74
CA PRO A 229 -11.93 24.72 5.39
C PRO A 229 -11.83 23.19 5.42
N ILE A 230 -10.69 22.68 5.02
CA ILE A 230 -10.53 21.21 5.04
C ILE A 230 -10.62 20.71 6.48
N LEU A 231 -9.89 21.39 7.36
CA LEU A 231 -9.95 21.02 8.77
C LEU A 231 -11.38 21.13 9.33
N LEU A 232 -12.09 22.18 8.84
CA LEU A 232 -13.46 22.42 9.35
C LEU A 232 -14.44 21.40 8.80
N VAL A 233 -14.22 20.92 7.60
CA VAL A 233 -15.07 19.85 7.04
C VAL A 233 -14.88 18.58 7.87
N VAL A 234 -13.60 18.31 8.29
CA VAL A 234 -13.33 17.12 9.11
C VAL A 234 -14.02 17.26 10.46
N LEU A 235 -14.00 18.45 10.97
CA LEU A 235 -14.66 18.69 12.25
C LEU A 235 -16.18 18.56 12.12
N ALA A 236 -16.67 19.05 10.97
CA ALA A 236 -18.13 18.94 10.74
C ALA A 236 -18.56 17.47 10.67
N ALA A 237 -17.70 16.64 10.20
CA ALA A 237 -18.04 15.22 10.03
C ALA A 237 -18.14 14.52 11.39
N THR A 238 -17.71 15.20 12.51
CA THR A 238 -17.75 14.59 13.85
C THR A 238 -19.14 14.72 14.47
N HIS A 239 -20.03 15.52 13.81
CA HIS A 239 -21.40 15.70 14.32
C HIS A 239 -22.41 15.63 13.18
N VAL A 240 -23.44 14.78 13.29
CA VAL A 240 -24.36 14.41 12.18
C VAL A 240 -25.18 15.62 11.78
N LYS A 241 -25.60 16.56 12.72
CA LYS A 241 -26.46 17.72 12.40
C LYS A 241 -25.67 18.83 11.72
N ALA A 242 -24.34 18.79 12.00
CA ALA A 242 -23.52 19.87 11.44
C ALA A 242 -23.06 19.53 10.03
N CYS A 243 -23.10 18.26 9.67
CA CYS A 243 -22.57 17.77 8.39
C CYS A 243 -23.22 18.50 7.21
N PHE A 244 -24.54 18.77 7.37
CA PHE A 244 -25.24 19.33 6.20
C PHE A 244 -24.98 20.83 6.09
N PRO A 245 -25.35 21.68 7.03
CA PRO A 245 -25.23 23.13 6.84
C PRO A 245 -23.76 23.57 6.71
N VAL A 246 -22.88 22.97 7.52
CA VAL A 246 -21.47 23.37 7.46
C VAL A 246 -20.82 22.85 6.17
N GLY A 247 -21.06 21.55 5.85
CA GLY A 247 -20.55 20.99 4.58
C GLY A 247 -20.98 21.80 3.36
N MET A 248 -22.25 22.22 3.31
CA MET A 248 -22.78 22.98 2.17
C MET A 248 -22.11 24.35 2.07
N LEU A 249 -22.03 25.09 3.19
CA LEU A 249 -21.44 26.44 3.18
C LEU A 249 -19.95 26.37 2.82
N LEU A 250 -19.28 25.34 3.37
CA LEU A 250 -17.84 25.25 3.08
C LEU A 250 -17.62 24.84 1.62
N ALA A 251 -18.52 23.95 1.10
CA ALA A 251 -18.45 23.62 -0.33
C ALA A 251 -18.56 24.87 -1.21
N LEU A 252 -19.41 25.75 -0.77
CA LEU A 252 -19.59 27.01 -1.53
C LEU A 252 -18.33 27.87 -1.43
N VAL A 253 -17.80 28.01 -0.21
CA VAL A 253 -16.60 28.84 -0.01
C VAL A 253 -15.43 28.26 -0.83
N ILE A 254 -15.29 26.94 -0.80
CA ILE A 254 -14.20 26.29 -1.53
C ILE A 254 -14.41 26.46 -3.04
N GLY A 255 -15.70 26.37 -3.44
CA GLY A 255 -16.02 26.67 -4.85
C GLY A 255 -15.57 28.04 -5.29
N ILE A 256 -15.84 29.04 -4.39
CA ILE A 256 -15.42 30.41 -4.70
C ILE A 256 -13.88 30.46 -4.77
N GLN A 257 -13.26 29.73 -3.87
CA GLN A 257 -11.78 29.73 -3.83
C GLN A 257 -11.21 29.03 -5.07
N LEU A 258 -11.94 27.95 -5.46
CA LEU A 258 -11.53 27.25 -6.69
C LEU A 258 -11.45 28.22 -7.86
N PHE A 259 -12.35 29.15 -7.96
CA PHE A 259 -12.36 30.09 -9.09
C PHE A 259 -11.39 31.24 -8.85
N ALA A 260 -11.25 31.57 -7.59
CA ALA A 260 -10.39 32.70 -7.25
C ALA A 260 -8.91 32.31 -7.38
N PHE A 261 -8.56 31.06 -6.96
CA PHE A 261 -7.14 30.68 -6.91
C PHE A 261 -6.73 29.88 -8.14
N ARG A 262 -7.72 29.48 -8.91
CA ARG A 262 -7.49 28.73 -10.16
C ARG A 262 -6.65 27.48 -9.89
N GLU A 263 -6.96 26.81 -8.69
CA GLU A 263 -6.29 25.54 -8.35
C GLU A 263 -7.26 24.38 -8.43
N ARG A 264 -6.89 23.36 -9.22
CA ARG A 264 -7.81 22.25 -9.50
C ARG A 264 -7.97 21.36 -8.27
N ALA A 265 -6.97 21.32 -7.36
CA ALA A 265 -7.04 20.48 -6.15
C ALA A 265 -8.24 20.87 -5.28
N LEU A 266 -8.69 22.06 -5.39
CA LEU A 266 -9.80 22.54 -4.56
C LEU A 266 -11.14 21.96 -5.00
N LEU A 267 -11.12 21.50 -6.28
CA LEU A 267 -12.34 20.83 -6.77
C LEU A 267 -12.61 19.55 -5.98
N LEU A 268 -11.52 18.85 -5.70
CA LEU A 268 -11.68 17.62 -4.91
C LEU A 268 -12.17 17.92 -3.50
N VAL A 269 -11.63 18.91 -2.91
CA VAL A 269 -12.03 19.28 -1.54
C VAL A 269 -13.48 19.75 -1.53
N MET A 270 -13.81 20.48 -2.56
CA MET A 270 -15.22 20.94 -2.69
C MET A 270 -16.17 19.75 -2.79
N LEU A 271 -15.77 18.72 -3.57
CA LEU A 271 -16.62 17.53 -3.75
C LEU A 271 -16.75 16.76 -2.44
N VAL A 272 -15.66 16.75 -1.68
CA VAL A 272 -15.71 16.07 -0.38
C VAL A 272 -16.67 16.82 0.56
N ALA A 273 -16.50 18.10 0.57
CA ALA A 273 -17.41 18.90 1.41
C ALA A 273 -18.87 18.71 1.00
N MET A 274 -19.15 18.65 -0.31
CA MET A 274 -20.51 18.41 -0.79
C MET A 274 -20.99 17.02 -0.39
N GLY A 275 -20.05 16.05 -0.50
CA GLY A 275 -20.38 14.70 -0.05
C GLY A 275 -20.79 14.66 1.41
N VAL A 276 -20.03 15.39 2.26
CA VAL A 276 -20.35 15.46 3.70
C VAL A 276 -21.72 16.13 3.89
N ALA A 277 -21.98 17.13 3.10
CA ALA A 277 -23.28 17.82 3.19
C ALA A 277 -24.42 16.89 2.79
N THR A 278 -24.23 16.13 1.74
CA THR A 278 -25.26 15.22 1.25
C THR A 278 -25.50 14.10 2.26
N ALA A 279 -24.40 13.60 2.88
CA ALA A 279 -24.54 12.53 3.88
C ALA A 279 -25.27 13.02 5.12
N GLY A 280 -25.12 14.33 5.47
CA GLY A 280 -25.73 14.85 6.68
C GLY A 280 -27.12 15.43 6.45
N SER A 281 -27.63 15.49 5.15
CA SER A 281 -28.90 16.17 4.82
C SER A 281 -30.08 15.44 5.41
N ILE A 282 -30.05 14.07 5.44
CA ILE A 282 -31.23 13.32 5.89
C ILE A 282 -31.32 13.38 7.41
N PRO A 283 -30.21 13.06 8.10
CA PRO A 283 -30.30 13.19 9.55
C PRO A 283 -30.65 14.62 9.99
N PHE A 284 -30.09 15.54 9.28
CA PHE A 284 -30.41 16.93 9.63
C PHE A 284 -31.88 17.23 9.42
N ALA A 285 -32.50 16.83 8.26
CA ALA A 285 -33.93 17.05 7.98
C ALA A 285 -34.80 16.35 9.01
N LYS A 286 -34.35 15.16 9.43
CA LYS A 286 -35.13 14.38 10.39
C LYS A 286 -35.06 15.01 11.78
N GLN A 287 -33.87 15.31 12.20
CA GLN A 287 -33.68 15.74 13.60
C GLN A 287 -34.04 17.21 13.79
N VAL A 288 -33.81 18.01 12.76
CA VAL A 288 -34.01 19.46 12.98
C VAL A 288 -35.39 19.88 12.44
N PHE A 289 -35.83 19.34 11.21
CA PHE A 289 -37.13 19.78 10.62
C PHE A 289 -38.23 18.79 10.97
N GLU A 290 -37.83 17.71 11.69
CA GLU A 290 -38.78 16.66 12.10
C GLU A 290 -39.50 16.07 10.90
N LEU A 291 -38.80 16.08 9.66
CA LEU A 291 -39.37 15.43 8.48
C LEU A 291 -39.16 13.92 8.55
N SER A 292 -40.24 13.12 8.55
CA SER A 292 -40.14 11.66 8.61
C SER A 292 -39.56 11.09 7.32
N ALA A 293 -38.23 11.32 7.15
CA ALA A 293 -37.62 10.74 5.94
C ALA A 293 -37.22 9.29 6.20
N GLY A 294 -37.97 8.41 5.55
CA GLY A 294 -37.59 7.01 5.64
C GLY A 294 -36.19 6.72 5.10
N TRP A 295 -35.56 5.68 5.52
CA TRP A 295 -34.24 5.23 5.04
C TRP A 295 -34.16 5.28 3.51
N GLN A 296 -35.31 5.46 2.88
CA GLN A 296 -35.34 5.51 1.42
C GLN A 296 -34.89 6.87 0.89
N ALA A 297 -34.88 7.81 1.69
CA ALA A 297 -34.55 9.19 1.29
C ALA A 297 -33.05 9.34 1.07
N ILE A 298 -32.34 8.32 1.64
CA ILE A 298 -30.88 8.46 1.59
C ILE A 298 -30.37 8.23 0.17
N PRO A 299 -30.67 7.15 -0.53
CA PRO A 299 -30.18 6.95 -1.91
C PRO A 299 -30.75 7.99 -2.87
N THR A 300 -31.92 8.48 -2.51
CA THR A 300 -32.51 9.50 -3.40
C THR A 300 -31.71 10.80 -3.34
N VAL A 301 -31.35 11.19 -2.14
CA VAL A 301 -30.59 12.43 -1.98
C VAL A 301 -29.21 12.28 -2.63
N TRP A 302 -28.62 11.06 -2.49
CA TRP A 302 -27.32 10.81 -3.15
C TRP A 302 -27.45 10.89 -4.66
N LEU A 303 -28.55 10.35 -5.14
CA LEU A 303 -28.73 10.34 -6.60
C LEU A 303 -29.06 11.74 -7.12
N LEU A 304 -29.74 12.51 -6.29
CA LEU A 304 -29.98 13.91 -6.71
C LEU A 304 -28.67 14.68 -6.77
N PHE A 305 -27.86 14.36 -5.79
CA PHE A 305 -26.54 14.97 -5.79
C PHE A 305 -25.73 14.52 -7.02
N ALA A 306 -25.76 13.29 -7.30
CA ALA A 306 -25.08 12.79 -8.51
C ALA A 306 -25.60 13.46 -9.77
N THR A 307 -26.92 13.70 -9.76
CA THR A 307 -27.51 14.38 -10.92
C THR A 307 -26.96 15.80 -11.07
N LEU A 308 -26.84 16.45 -9.90
CA LEU A 308 -26.30 17.81 -9.91
C LEU A 308 -24.85 17.82 -10.40
N LEU A 309 -24.12 16.73 -10.02
CA LEU A 309 -22.72 16.67 -10.43
C LEU A 309 -22.58 16.40 -11.93
N VAL A 310 -23.53 15.67 -12.43
CA VAL A 310 -23.45 15.36 -13.87
C VAL A 310 -23.87 16.57 -14.69
N THR A 311 -24.92 17.29 -14.23
CA THR A 311 -25.44 18.42 -15.05
C THR A 311 -24.59 19.66 -14.80
N ALA A 312 -24.48 20.07 -13.50
CA ALA A 312 -23.72 21.30 -13.17
C ALA A 312 -22.22 21.01 -13.21
N GLY A 313 -21.86 19.72 -12.90
CA GLY A 313 -20.45 19.33 -12.86
C GLY A 313 -19.76 19.43 -14.22
N ARG A 314 -20.63 19.31 -15.26
CA ARG A 314 -20.06 19.45 -16.61
C ARG A 314 -19.53 20.86 -16.85
N TRP A 315 -20.35 21.72 -16.47
CA TRP A 315 -19.96 23.13 -16.60
C TRP A 315 -18.73 23.44 -15.73
N LEU A 316 -18.77 22.85 -14.51
CA LEU A 316 -17.67 23.12 -13.57
C LEU A 316 -16.36 22.48 -14.08
N ASP A 317 -16.43 21.22 -14.55
CA ASP A 317 -15.24 20.57 -15.12
C ASP A 317 -14.68 21.33 -16.30
N ARG A 318 -15.56 21.87 -17.14
CA ARG A 318 -15.12 22.63 -18.33
C ARG A 318 -14.44 23.93 -17.92
N VAL A 319 -15.08 24.62 -16.96
CA VAL A 319 -14.53 25.91 -16.54
C VAL A 319 -13.17 25.69 -15.85
N THR A 320 -13.11 24.64 -15.04
CA THR A 320 -11.87 24.38 -14.31
C THR A 320 -10.75 23.96 -15.26
N GLN A 321 -11.15 23.15 -16.31
CA GLN A 321 -10.16 22.73 -17.30
C GLN A 321 -9.64 23.91 -18.12
N GLN A 322 -10.53 24.93 -18.32
CA GLN A 322 -10.15 26.08 -19.17
C GLN A 322 -9.35 27.10 -18.37
N ARG A 323 -9.62 27.24 -17.08
CA ARG A 323 -9.12 28.41 -16.35
C ARG A 323 -7.97 28.00 -15.42
N CYS A 324 -7.75 26.65 -15.20
CA CYS A 324 -6.72 26.27 -14.22
C CYS A 324 -5.57 25.55 -14.92
N PRO A 325 -4.31 26.12 -14.95
CA PRO A 325 -3.14 25.51 -15.60
C PRO A 325 -2.80 24.14 -15.02
N ALA A 326 -2.62 23.09 -15.85
CA ALA A 326 -2.32 21.69 -15.51
C ALA A 326 -1.05 21.60 -14.66
N SER A 327 -1.06 21.97 -13.35
CA SER A 327 0.17 22.14 -12.55
C SER A 327 0.51 20.85 -11.80
N THR A 328 -0.13 19.50 -12.34
CA THR A 328 0.25 18.21 -11.73
C THR A 328 -0.33 17.05 -12.55
N SER A 329 0.48 16.17 -13.20
CA SER A 329 0.40 15.11 -14.22
C SER A 329 -0.68 14.08 -13.87
N TRP A 330 -1.35 14.02 -12.59
CA TRP A 330 -2.30 12.91 -12.46
C TRP A 330 -3.74 13.42 -12.39
N VAL A 331 -3.89 14.86 -12.24
CA VAL A 331 -5.24 15.44 -12.14
C VAL A 331 -5.61 16.09 -13.47
N ASN A 332 -4.90 15.71 -14.57
CA ASN A 332 -4.96 16.61 -15.74
C ASN A 332 -5.74 15.96 -16.88
N THR A 333 -6.62 14.85 -16.56
CA THR A 333 -7.26 14.46 -17.85
C THR A 333 -8.67 13.97 -17.61
N ALA A 334 -9.09 13.93 -16.26
CA ALA A 334 -10.42 13.31 -16.22
C ALA A 334 -11.44 14.29 -15.60
N PRO A 335 -12.60 14.50 -16.20
CA PRO A 335 -13.71 15.26 -15.63
C PRO A 335 -14.10 14.76 -14.23
N PHE A 336 -13.49 15.21 -13.12
CA PHE A 336 -13.57 14.73 -11.74
C PHE A 336 -15.01 14.74 -11.23
N CYS A 337 -15.80 15.78 -11.53
CA CYS A 337 -17.18 15.84 -11.05
C CYS A 337 -18.01 14.70 -11.65
N GLN A 338 -17.77 14.47 -12.88
CA GLN A 338 -18.53 13.40 -13.57
C GLN A 338 -18.11 12.03 -13.06
N LEU A 339 -16.84 11.90 -12.85
CA LEU A 339 -16.37 10.62 -12.32
C LEU A 339 -16.94 10.36 -10.93
N THR A 340 -16.93 11.41 -10.11
CA THR A 340 -17.52 11.28 -8.78
C THR A 340 -19.01 10.96 -8.86
N SER A 341 -19.68 11.61 -9.79
CA SER A 341 -21.11 11.29 -10.02
C SER A 341 -21.29 9.81 -10.37
N LEU A 342 -20.47 9.32 -11.23
CA LEU A 342 -20.56 7.91 -11.63
C LEU A 342 -20.32 6.98 -10.44
N GLY A 343 -19.25 7.36 -9.62
CA GLY A 343 -19.01 6.57 -8.41
C GLY A 343 -20.20 6.51 -7.48
N ILE A 344 -20.88 7.66 -7.31
CA ILE A 344 -22.04 7.72 -6.40
C ILE A 344 -23.20 6.90 -6.97
N VAL A 345 -23.42 6.93 -8.25
CA VAL A 345 -24.54 6.21 -8.89
C VAL A 345 -24.30 4.70 -8.76
N LEU A 346 -23.05 4.28 -8.87
CA LEU A 346 -22.76 2.83 -8.78
C LEU A 346 -22.99 2.34 -7.35
N ILE A 347 -22.57 3.17 -6.34
CA ILE A 347 -22.79 2.79 -4.94
C ILE A 347 -24.27 2.80 -4.61
N ALA A 348 -24.95 3.82 -5.13
CA ALA A 348 -26.40 3.92 -4.88
C ALA A 348 -27.16 2.78 -5.55
N SER A 349 -26.74 2.40 -6.74
CA SER A 349 -27.42 1.31 -7.46
C SER A 349 -27.25 -0.02 -6.71
N THR A 350 -26.11 -0.24 -6.14
CA THR A 350 -25.87 -1.46 -5.37
C THR A 350 -26.72 -1.46 -4.09
N PHE A 351 -26.66 -0.34 -3.42
CA PHE A 351 -27.47 -0.20 -2.21
C PHE A 351 -28.95 -0.42 -2.50
N TRP A 352 -29.39 0.12 -3.65
CA TRP A 352 -30.80 -0.03 -4.03
C TRP A 352 -31.14 -1.49 -4.31
N LEU A 353 -30.30 -2.24 -4.98
CA LEU A 353 -30.55 -3.64 -5.30
C LEU A 353 -30.64 -4.49 -4.03
N VAL A 354 -29.81 -4.13 -3.06
CA VAL A 354 -29.84 -4.86 -1.78
C VAL A 354 -31.13 -4.57 -1.02
N ALA A 355 -31.46 -3.33 -1.09
CA ALA A 355 -32.71 -2.95 -0.43
C ALA A 355 -33.92 -3.61 -1.08
N LEU A 356 -33.85 -3.66 -2.41
CA LEU A 356 -34.95 -4.31 -3.14
C LEU A 356 -35.03 -5.80 -2.78
N ALA A 357 -33.95 -6.42 -2.61
CA ALA A 357 -33.93 -7.84 -2.25
C ALA A 357 -34.46 -8.06 -0.84
N ALA A 358 -34.42 -7.05 -0.02
CA ALA A 358 -34.91 -7.14 1.35
C ALA A 358 -36.41 -6.84 1.42
N GLY A 359 -37.00 -6.58 0.29
CA GLY A 359 -38.47 -6.41 0.24
C GLY A 359 -38.89 -4.96 0.28
N ASP A 360 -37.98 -4.07 0.25
CA ASP A 360 -38.36 -2.65 0.21
C ASP A 360 -38.49 -2.15 -1.23
N THR A 361 -39.66 -1.65 -1.58
CA THR A 361 -39.85 -1.25 -3.00
C THR A 361 -39.65 0.25 -3.14
N LEU A 362 -38.40 0.66 -3.52
CA LEU A 362 -38.18 2.10 -3.80
C LEU A 362 -38.04 2.32 -5.30
N LEU A 363 -39.13 2.57 -5.93
CA LEU A 363 -39.18 2.66 -7.40
C LEU A 363 -38.42 3.90 -7.88
N ILE A 364 -38.52 5.02 -7.08
CA ILE A 364 -37.98 6.30 -7.59
C ILE A 364 -36.45 6.23 -7.65
N PRO A 365 -35.70 5.82 -6.67
CA PRO A 365 -34.24 5.74 -6.73
C PRO A 365 -33.76 4.74 -7.80
N GLY A 366 -34.53 3.65 -8.00
CA GLY A 366 -34.20 2.70 -9.06
C GLY A 366 -34.24 3.31 -10.45
N VAL A 367 -35.33 4.09 -10.67
CA VAL A 367 -35.48 4.74 -11.99
C VAL A 367 -34.37 5.77 -12.19
N LEU A 368 -34.06 6.49 -11.10
CA LEU A 368 -33.02 7.52 -11.22
C LEU A 368 -31.65 6.87 -11.48
N CYS A 369 -31.36 5.69 -10.92
CA CYS A 369 -30.10 4.98 -11.16
C CYS A 369 -29.96 4.60 -12.63
N VAL A 370 -31.11 4.11 -13.22
CA VAL A 370 -31.07 3.67 -14.63
C VAL A 370 -30.83 4.88 -15.54
N VAL A 371 -31.53 5.96 -15.23
CA VAL A 371 -31.42 7.16 -16.07
C VAL A 371 -29.98 7.70 -16.01
N LEU A 372 -29.45 7.71 -14.80
CA LEU A 372 -28.12 8.30 -14.63
C LEU A 372 -27.04 7.37 -15.21
N LEU A 373 -27.18 6.05 -15.09
CA LEU A 373 -26.22 5.11 -15.68
C LEU A 373 -26.23 5.19 -17.20
N VAL A 374 -27.45 5.42 -17.74
CA VAL A 374 -27.55 5.56 -19.21
C VAL A 374 -26.89 6.87 -19.64
N ALA A 375 -27.19 7.93 -18.84
CA ALA A 375 -26.60 9.23 -19.16
C ALA A 375 -25.06 9.15 -19.12
N HIS A 376 -24.50 8.39 -18.11
CA HIS A 376 -23.05 8.28 -17.99
C HIS A 376 -22.47 7.38 -19.10
N SER A 377 -23.26 6.45 -19.51
CA SER A 377 -22.78 5.56 -20.59
C SER A 377 -22.67 6.30 -21.92
N VAL A 378 -23.62 7.20 -22.14
CA VAL A 378 -23.60 7.95 -23.42
C VAL A 378 -22.48 8.99 -23.38
N ARG A 379 -22.25 9.43 -22.27
CA ARG A 379 -21.26 10.51 -22.14
C ARG A 379 -19.83 9.94 -22.24
N TRP A 380 -19.48 8.85 -21.44
CA TRP A 380 -18.09 8.38 -21.33
C TRP A 380 -17.77 7.38 -22.44
N ARG A 381 -18.81 6.88 -23.01
CA ARG A 381 -18.63 5.85 -24.05
C ARG A 381 -17.71 4.73 -23.57
N ASN A 382 -17.79 4.53 -22.30
CA ASN A 382 -17.02 3.44 -21.70
C ASN A 382 -17.85 2.15 -21.65
N ASP A 383 -17.20 1.07 -21.98
CA ASP A 383 -17.90 -0.21 -22.10
C ASP A 383 -18.40 -0.69 -20.74
N MET A 384 -17.67 -0.43 -19.70
CA MET A 384 -18.05 -0.95 -18.38
C MET A 384 -19.28 -0.24 -17.82
N VAL A 385 -19.33 1.02 -17.97
CA VAL A 385 -20.48 1.77 -17.47
C VAL A 385 -21.74 1.38 -18.25
N SER A 386 -21.57 1.19 -19.53
CA SER A 386 -22.70 0.79 -20.39
C SER A 386 -23.19 -0.60 -20.01
N ILE A 387 -22.23 -1.44 -19.66
CA ILE A 387 -22.62 -2.79 -19.22
C ILE A 387 -23.46 -2.70 -17.95
N ALA A 388 -23.00 -1.87 -17.00
CA ALA A 388 -23.76 -1.66 -15.76
C ALA A 388 -25.14 -1.06 -16.04
N ALA A 389 -25.20 -0.17 -17.02
CA ALA A 389 -26.48 0.50 -17.37
C ALA A 389 -27.48 -0.49 -17.96
N LEU A 390 -26.98 -1.49 -18.74
CA LEU A 390 -27.87 -2.48 -19.37
C LEU A 390 -28.18 -3.62 -18.41
N GLY A 391 -27.21 -3.99 -17.59
CA GLY A 391 -27.38 -5.09 -16.64
C GLY A 391 -28.32 -4.74 -15.50
N PHE A 392 -28.27 -3.49 -15.06
CA PHE A 392 -29.02 -3.05 -13.88
C PHE A 392 -30.52 -3.22 -14.07
N PRO A 393 -31.17 -2.83 -15.19
CA PRO A 393 -32.63 -3.01 -15.38
C PRO A 393 -33.01 -4.50 -15.41
N ILE A 394 -32.16 -5.40 -16.02
CA ILE A 394 -32.44 -6.85 -16.05
C ILE A 394 -32.48 -7.40 -14.63
N LEU A 395 -31.52 -6.97 -13.81
CA LEU A 395 -31.48 -7.43 -12.42
C LEU A 395 -32.66 -6.86 -11.63
N ALA A 396 -32.91 -5.63 -11.91
CA ALA A 396 -34.05 -5.00 -11.23
C ALA A 396 -35.36 -5.69 -11.58
N ALA A 397 -35.57 -6.03 -12.87
CA ALA A 397 -36.80 -6.73 -13.31
C ALA A 397 -36.91 -8.10 -12.64
N MET A 398 -35.79 -8.75 -12.51
CA MET A 398 -35.80 -10.08 -11.85
C MET A 398 -36.15 -9.93 -10.37
N ALA A 399 -35.58 -8.99 -9.75
CA ALA A 399 -35.86 -8.75 -8.33
C ALA A 399 -37.33 -8.39 -8.10
N PHE A 400 -37.88 -7.62 -9.02
CA PHE A 400 -39.31 -7.28 -8.91
C PHE A 400 -40.19 -8.51 -9.12
N ALA A 401 -39.76 -9.31 -10.09
CA ALA A 401 -40.51 -10.55 -10.34
C ALA A 401 -40.50 -11.46 -9.10
N ASP A 402 -39.39 -11.44 -8.43
CA ASP A 402 -39.30 -12.25 -7.21
C ASP A 402 -40.19 -11.69 -6.11
N LEU A 403 -40.22 -10.39 -5.98
CA LEU A 403 -41.06 -9.75 -4.97
C LEU A 403 -42.55 -9.94 -5.25
N ALA A 404 -42.85 -10.08 -6.56
CA ALA A 404 -44.26 -10.27 -6.96
C ALA A 404 -44.68 -11.73 -6.83
N GLY A 405 -43.72 -12.59 -6.39
CA GLY A 405 -44.04 -13.99 -6.12
C GLY A 405 -43.94 -14.87 -7.36
N TRP A 406 -43.28 -14.38 -8.46
CA TRP A 406 -43.13 -15.22 -9.66
C TRP A 406 -42.24 -16.43 -9.36
N GLY A 407 -42.71 -17.63 -9.88
CA GLY A 407 -41.89 -18.83 -9.79
C GLY A 407 -40.56 -18.72 -10.54
N PHE A 408 -39.57 -19.50 -10.17
CA PHE A 408 -38.21 -19.48 -10.74
C PHE A 408 -38.24 -19.60 -12.26
N THR A 409 -39.23 -20.37 -12.76
CA THR A 409 -39.32 -20.59 -14.22
C THR A 409 -39.74 -19.31 -14.93
N ALA A 410 -40.72 -18.67 -14.38
CA ALA A 410 -41.20 -17.41 -14.98
C ALA A 410 -40.12 -16.32 -14.90
N GLN A 411 -39.37 -16.36 -13.81
CA GLN A 411 -38.28 -15.39 -13.64
C GLN A 411 -37.15 -15.65 -14.64
N PHE A 412 -36.87 -16.99 -14.82
CA PHE A 412 -35.82 -17.40 -15.76
C PHE A 412 -36.22 -17.12 -17.20
N THR A 413 -37.45 -17.30 -17.50
CA THR A 413 -37.95 -16.99 -18.85
C THR A 413 -37.90 -15.48 -19.12
N LEU A 414 -38.32 -14.68 -18.13
CA LEU A 414 -38.26 -13.22 -18.25
C LEU A 414 -36.82 -12.75 -18.48
N ALA A 415 -35.87 -13.34 -17.77
CA ALA A 415 -34.46 -12.96 -17.92
C ALA A 415 -33.94 -13.34 -19.31
N THR A 416 -34.32 -14.56 -19.81
CA THR A 416 -33.86 -15.04 -21.13
C THR A 416 -34.49 -14.22 -22.26
N ALA A 417 -35.74 -13.80 -22.00
CA ALA A 417 -36.40 -12.95 -23.02
C ALA A 417 -35.70 -11.59 -23.11
N MET A 418 -35.37 -11.00 -21.97
CA MET A 418 -34.69 -9.70 -21.94
C MET A 418 -33.31 -9.79 -22.57
N LEU A 419 -32.57 -10.98 -22.33
CA LEU A 419 -31.26 -11.19 -22.97
C LEU A 419 -31.40 -11.32 -24.48
N GLY A 420 -32.49 -12.01 -24.91
CA GLY A 420 -32.79 -12.04 -26.35
C GLY A 420 -33.05 -10.68 -26.94
N ALA A 421 -33.82 -9.85 -26.17
CA ALA A 421 -34.12 -8.49 -26.64
C ALA A 421 -32.84 -7.66 -26.79
N LEU A 422 -31.84 -7.93 -25.89
CA LEU A 422 -30.58 -7.20 -25.95
C LEU A 422 -29.78 -7.58 -27.20
N THR A 423 -29.91 -8.88 -27.60
CA THR A 423 -29.23 -9.32 -28.83
C THR A 423 -29.84 -8.66 -30.06
N VAL A 424 -31.16 -8.46 -29.97
CA VAL A 424 -31.84 -7.78 -31.08
C VAL A 424 -31.42 -6.29 -31.09
N LEU A 425 -31.40 -5.75 -29.85
CA LEU A 425 -30.98 -4.34 -29.73
C LEU A 425 -29.58 -4.15 -30.31
N GLU A 426 -28.72 -5.05 -30.02
CA GLU A 426 -27.36 -4.97 -30.59
C GLU A 426 -27.40 -4.98 -32.12
N THR A 427 -28.18 -5.84 -32.69
CA THR A 427 -28.28 -5.93 -34.17
C THR A 427 -28.84 -4.64 -34.75
N VAL A 428 -29.83 -4.08 -34.00
CA VAL A 428 -30.45 -2.83 -34.47
C VAL A 428 -29.42 -1.70 -34.41
N LEU A 429 -28.60 -1.68 -33.30
CA LEU A 429 -27.61 -0.62 -33.14
C LEU A 429 -26.48 -0.78 -34.16
N ALA A 430 -26.22 -2.06 -34.54
CA ALA A 430 -25.19 -2.32 -35.56
C ALA A 430 -25.62 -1.82 -36.93
N ALA A 431 -26.91 -1.66 -37.08
CA ALA A 431 -27.42 -1.20 -38.38
C ALA A 431 -27.29 0.32 -38.52
N ARG A 432 -27.01 1.01 -37.37
CA ARG A 432 -26.82 2.47 -37.41
C ARG A 432 -25.48 2.84 -36.77
N PRO A 433 -24.33 2.72 -37.42
CA PRO A 433 -23.00 2.84 -36.81
C PRO A 433 -22.66 4.29 -36.45
N ASP A 434 -23.54 5.27 -36.92
CA ASP A 434 -23.12 6.66 -36.69
C ASP A 434 -23.84 7.26 -35.49
N SER A 435 -24.64 6.54 -34.73
CA SER A 435 -25.38 7.13 -33.61
C SER A 435 -24.57 7.05 -32.31
N LEU A 436 -24.66 8.13 -31.49
CA LEU A 436 -24.01 8.14 -30.17
C LEU A 436 -24.42 6.92 -29.33
N TRP A 437 -25.54 6.37 -29.58
CA TRP A 437 -26.08 5.21 -28.84
C TRP A 437 -25.38 3.92 -29.29
N THR A 438 -25.00 3.95 -30.59
CA THR A 438 -24.33 2.75 -31.10
C THR A 438 -22.93 2.65 -30.51
N ASP A 439 -22.29 3.78 -30.37
CA ASP A 439 -20.94 3.78 -29.81
C ASP A 439 -20.94 3.40 -28.33
N ALA A 440 -22.08 3.81 -27.69
CA ALA A 440 -22.10 3.60 -26.24
C ALA A 440 -22.60 2.20 -25.90
N PHE A 441 -23.53 1.58 -26.70
CA PHE A 441 -24.24 0.42 -26.15
C PHE A 441 -24.05 -0.79 -27.05
N GLN A 442 -23.53 -0.64 -28.27
CA GLN A 442 -23.50 -1.80 -29.18
C GLN A 442 -22.65 -2.92 -28.57
N LYS A 443 -21.38 -2.56 -28.27
CA LYS A 443 -20.47 -3.57 -27.74
C LYS A 443 -20.93 -4.08 -26.38
N PRO A 444 -21.33 -3.23 -25.41
CA PRO A 444 -21.80 -3.68 -24.10
C PRO A 444 -23.06 -4.54 -24.19
N ALA A 445 -23.95 -4.16 -25.05
CA ALA A 445 -25.16 -5.01 -25.25
C ALA A 445 -24.77 -6.44 -25.64
N LEU A 446 -23.80 -6.49 -26.43
CA LEU A 446 -23.30 -7.82 -26.84
C LEU A 446 -22.69 -8.56 -25.64
N ILE A 447 -21.90 -7.82 -24.90
CA ILE A 447 -21.23 -8.43 -23.76
C ILE A 447 -22.26 -8.92 -22.74
N VAL A 448 -23.23 -8.05 -22.43
CA VAL A 448 -24.25 -8.42 -21.43
C VAL A 448 -25.11 -9.57 -21.96
N ALA A 449 -25.47 -9.53 -23.23
CA ALA A 449 -26.27 -10.60 -23.84
C ALA A 449 -25.49 -11.92 -23.85
N SER A 450 -24.21 -11.82 -24.19
CA SER A 450 -23.39 -13.05 -24.24
C SER A 450 -23.19 -13.62 -22.84
N ALA A 451 -22.82 -12.73 -21.87
CA ALA A 451 -22.63 -13.19 -20.50
C ALA A 451 -23.92 -13.76 -19.91
N GLY A 452 -24.99 -13.02 -20.12
CA GLY A 452 -26.30 -13.50 -19.65
C GLY A 452 -26.69 -14.85 -20.26
N THR A 453 -26.50 -15.02 -21.53
CA THR A 453 -26.82 -16.27 -22.22
C THR A 453 -25.95 -17.42 -21.69
N VAL A 454 -24.76 -17.15 -21.38
CA VAL A 454 -23.89 -18.17 -20.80
C VAL A 454 -24.45 -18.61 -19.45
N ILE A 455 -24.81 -17.58 -18.59
CA ILE A 455 -25.38 -17.89 -17.28
C ILE A 455 -26.66 -18.71 -17.43
N ALA A 456 -27.43 -18.32 -18.40
CA ALA A 456 -28.68 -19.06 -18.66
C ALA A 456 -28.39 -20.50 -19.09
N GLN A 457 -27.38 -20.72 -19.89
CA GLN A 457 -26.99 -22.06 -20.36
C GLN A 457 -26.50 -22.91 -19.19
N VAL A 458 -25.77 -22.33 -18.37
CA VAL A 458 -25.27 -23.07 -17.20
C VAL A 458 -26.44 -23.51 -16.32
N MET A 459 -27.30 -22.56 -16.08
CA MET A 459 -28.47 -22.89 -15.25
C MET A 459 -29.29 -24.01 -15.88
N LEU A 460 -29.36 -24.01 -17.22
CA LEU A 460 -30.09 -25.07 -17.92
C LEU A 460 -29.34 -26.41 -17.81
N CYS A 461 -28.07 -26.34 -17.84
CA CYS A 461 -27.25 -27.54 -17.65
C CYS A 461 -27.47 -28.14 -16.26
N VAL A 462 -27.51 -27.24 -15.29
CA VAL A 462 -27.73 -27.69 -13.91
C VAL A 462 -29.10 -28.33 -13.76
N LEU A 463 -29.93 -27.68 -14.41
CA LEU A 463 -31.31 -28.22 -14.35
C LEU A 463 -31.40 -29.56 -15.06
N ALA A 464 -30.65 -29.70 -16.15
CA ALA A 464 -30.62 -30.96 -16.92
C ALA A 464 -29.92 -32.06 -16.11
N VAL A 465 -28.95 -31.74 -15.45
CA VAL A 465 -28.22 -32.69 -14.62
C VAL A 465 -29.07 -33.12 -13.42
N ASN A 466 -29.65 -32.09 -12.79
CA ASN A 466 -30.57 -32.37 -11.67
C ASN A 466 -31.70 -33.31 -12.09
N ALA A 467 -32.11 -33.09 -13.31
CA ALA A 467 -33.17 -33.97 -13.86
C ALA A 467 -32.64 -35.38 -14.09
N LEU A 468 -31.35 -35.48 -14.35
CA LEU A 468 -30.66 -36.75 -14.56
C LEU A 468 -30.48 -37.49 -13.23
N ILE A 469 -30.50 -36.80 -12.11
CA ILE A 469 -30.18 -37.37 -10.80
C ILE A 469 -31.47 -37.69 -10.06
N HIS A 470 -32.56 -36.89 -10.09
CA HIS A 470 -33.65 -36.98 -9.11
C HIS A 470 -34.92 -37.50 -9.77
N LEU A 471 -35.08 -38.69 -10.66
CA LEU A 471 -36.04 -39.72 -11.13
C LEU A 471 -37.43 -39.15 -11.26
N ARG A 472 -37.77 -37.71 -11.40
CA ARG A 472 -39.18 -37.45 -11.75
C ARG A 472 -39.25 -36.39 -12.83
N VAL A 473 -39.15 -36.78 -14.09
CA VAL A 473 -39.13 -36.02 -15.35
C VAL A 473 -40.56 -35.68 -15.76
N ASP A 474 -41.64 -35.66 -14.86
CA ASP A 474 -42.96 -35.47 -15.48
C ASP A 474 -43.30 -33.98 -15.62
N THR A 475 -42.31 -32.93 -15.82
CA THR A 475 -42.72 -31.68 -16.48
C THR A 475 -41.48 -30.80 -16.72
N PHE A 476 -40.47 -31.31 -17.53
CA PHE A 476 -39.47 -30.32 -17.95
C PHE A 476 -40.13 -29.16 -18.69
N PRO A 477 -41.14 -28.20 -18.11
CA PRO A 477 -41.81 -27.06 -18.75
C PRO A 477 -40.83 -25.94 -19.14
N GLU A 478 -39.56 -26.30 -19.65
CA GLU A 478 -38.68 -25.16 -19.93
C GLU A 478 -38.23 -25.17 -21.39
N TRP A 479 -39.16 -25.65 -22.27
CA TRP A 479 -38.72 -25.78 -23.67
C TRP A 479 -38.63 -24.42 -24.35
N ILE A 480 -39.42 -23.42 -23.65
CA ILE A 480 -39.40 -22.09 -24.29
C ILE A 480 -38.08 -21.39 -24.00
N ALA A 481 -37.47 -21.58 -22.81
CA ALA A 481 -36.16 -21.01 -22.46
C ALA A 481 -35.03 -21.71 -23.21
N VAL A 482 -35.21 -23.08 -23.45
CA VAL A 482 -34.23 -23.87 -24.21
C VAL A 482 -34.30 -23.51 -25.70
N ALA A 483 -35.55 -23.14 -26.15
CA ALA A 483 -35.77 -22.81 -27.58
C ALA A 483 -35.24 -21.42 -27.91
N ILE A 484 -35.00 -20.64 -26.85
CA ILE A 484 -34.51 -19.27 -27.07
C ILE A 484 -33.01 -19.21 -26.78
N VAL A 485 -32.44 -20.02 -25.84
CA VAL A 485 -31.06 -19.91 -25.34
C VAL A 485 -30.10 -20.62 -26.29
N ILE A 486 -30.58 -21.80 -26.96
CA ILE A 486 -29.66 -22.61 -27.79
C ILE A 486 -29.46 -21.94 -29.15
N PRO A 487 -30.54 -21.37 -29.69
CA PRO A 487 -30.33 -20.70 -30.98
C PRO A 487 -29.61 -19.34 -30.81
N THR A 488 -29.97 -18.67 -29.68
CA THR A 488 -29.33 -17.37 -29.42
C THR A 488 -27.84 -17.58 -29.12
N ALA A 489 -27.48 -18.67 -28.45
CA ALA A 489 -26.10 -19.00 -28.11
C ALA A 489 -25.33 -19.50 -29.34
N ALA A 490 -26.04 -20.24 -30.20
CA ALA A 490 -25.44 -20.73 -31.44
C ALA A 490 -25.22 -19.60 -32.44
N TRP A 491 -26.22 -18.69 -32.48
CA TRP A 491 -26.10 -17.51 -33.36
C TRP A 491 -24.95 -16.62 -32.90
N LEU A 492 -24.85 -16.45 -31.55
CA LEU A 492 -23.79 -15.59 -31.00
C LEU A 492 -22.42 -16.26 -31.17
N ALA A 493 -22.42 -17.66 -31.19
CA ALA A 493 -21.16 -18.42 -31.33
C ALA A 493 -20.67 -18.42 -32.77
N VAL A 494 -21.61 -18.34 -33.72
CA VAL A 494 -21.25 -18.42 -35.15
C VAL A 494 -20.94 -17.03 -35.68
N LYS A 495 -21.71 -16.09 -35.35
CA LYS A 495 -21.55 -14.73 -35.89
C LYS A 495 -20.37 -14.01 -35.24
N ARG A 496 -20.04 -14.46 -34.05
CA ARG A 496 -19.11 -13.54 -33.37
C ARG A 496 -17.88 -14.29 -32.86
N GLN A 497 -17.89 -15.61 -33.28
CA GLN A 497 -16.72 -16.45 -33.04
C GLN A 497 -16.38 -16.52 -31.55
N ILE A 498 -17.38 -16.48 -30.57
CA ILE A 498 -17.13 -16.59 -29.12
C ILE A 498 -16.97 -18.08 -28.75
N SER A 499 -15.84 -18.60 -28.60
CA SER A 499 -15.42 -19.99 -28.42
C SER A 499 -16.05 -20.62 -27.17
N GLY A 500 -16.34 -19.81 -26.09
CA GLY A 500 -16.92 -20.30 -24.84
C GLY A 500 -18.36 -20.76 -25.00
N LEU A 501 -19.04 -20.23 -25.86
CA LEU A 501 -20.46 -20.57 -26.07
C LEU A 501 -20.60 -21.87 -26.86
N THR A 502 -19.58 -22.13 -27.64
CA THR A 502 -19.54 -23.40 -28.39
C THR A 502 -19.30 -24.58 -27.45
N SER A 503 -18.48 -24.40 -26.49
CA SER A 503 -18.23 -25.45 -25.48
C SER A 503 -19.46 -25.72 -24.63
N LEU A 504 -20.16 -24.64 -24.21
CA LEU A 504 -21.36 -24.77 -23.37
C LEU A 504 -22.51 -25.40 -24.14
N ASN A 505 -22.43 -25.09 -25.38
CA ASN A 505 -23.45 -25.73 -26.23
C ASN A 505 -23.17 -27.22 -26.40
N TRP A 506 -21.90 -27.60 -26.53
CA TRP A 506 -21.51 -29.02 -26.63
C TRP A 506 -21.85 -29.78 -25.34
N ILE A 507 -21.65 -29.12 -24.22
CA ILE A 507 -21.98 -29.73 -22.92
C ILE A 507 -23.49 -29.92 -22.79
N LEU A 508 -24.11 -28.90 -23.10
CA LEU A 508 -25.58 -28.99 -23.07
C LEU A 508 -26.09 -30.09 -24.00
N THR A 509 -25.35 -30.30 -25.15
CA THR A 509 -25.67 -31.38 -26.09
C THR A 509 -25.38 -32.74 -25.47
N LEU A 510 -24.29 -32.87 -24.78
CA LEU A 510 -23.93 -34.11 -24.09
C LEU A 510 -24.92 -34.43 -22.98
N SER A 511 -25.39 -33.36 -22.25
CA SER A 511 -26.36 -33.53 -21.16
C SER A 511 -27.73 -33.93 -21.68
N LEU A 512 -28.01 -33.38 -22.80
CA LEU A 512 -29.31 -33.73 -23.40
C LEU A 512 -29.27 -35.14 -24.00
N SER A 513 -28.01 -35.56 -24.57
CA SER A 513 -27.81 -36.91 -25.10
C SER A 513 -27.81 -37.95 -23.98
N ALA A 514 -27.33 -37.56 -22.85
CA ALA A 514 -27.37 -38.39 -21.65
C ALA A 514 -28.80 -38.60 -21.15
N LEU A 515 -29.53 -37.52 -21.18
CA LEU A 515 -30.95 -37.60 -20.81
C LEU A 515 -31.73 -38.45 -21.80
N ALA A 516 -31.28 -38.39 -23.06
CA ALA A 516 -31.92 -39.19 -24.12
C ALA A 516 -31.55 -40.67 -23.98
N THR A 517 -30.26 -41.00 -23.69
CA THR A 517 -29.75 -42.36 -23.51
C THR A 517 -30.39 -43.02 -22.28
N ARG A 518 -30.63 -42.19 -21.38
CA ARG A 518 -31.31 -42.69 -20.17
C ARG A 518 -32.78 -43.01 -20.45
N ILE A 519 -33.40 -42.14 -21.20
CA ILE A 519 -34.82 -42.35 -21.54
C ILE A 519 -34.96 -43.60 -22.42
N LEU A 520 -33.81 -44.01 -23.18
CA LEU A 520 -33.91 -45.07 -24.19
C LEU A 520 -33.42 -46.39 -23.61
N LEU A 521 -32.43 -46.56 -22.74
CA LEU A 521 -31.76 -47.81 -22.36
C LEU A 521 -32.01 -48.12 -20.89
N GLY A 522 -32.81 -47.28 -20.26
CA GLY A 522 -33.04 -47.53 -18.84
C GLY A 522 -31.86 -47.14 -17.96
N PHE A 523 -32.00 -46.93 -16.61
CA PHE A 523 -31.06 -46.26 -15.70
C PHE A 523 -29.78 -47.08 -15.55
N ASP A 524 -29.72 -48.43 -15.50
CA ASP A 524 -28.55 -49.25 -15.11
C ASP A 524 -27.70 -49.58 -16.35
N GLN A 525 -28.36 -49.66 -17.40
CA GLN A 525 -27.62 -50.02 -18.61
C GLN A 525 -27.20 -48.78 -19.39
N GLY A 526 -27.95 -47.70 -19.17
CA GLY A 526 -27.67 -46.41 -19.81
C GLY A 526 -26.43 -45.73 -19.25
N LEU A 527 -26.07 -46.12 -18.01
CA LEU A 527 -24.92 -45.48 -17.34
C LEU A 527 -23.62 -46.20 -17.70
N VAL A 528 -23.62 -47.48 -18.00
CA VAL A 528 -22.41 -48.28 -18.29
C VAL A 528 -22.01 -48.08 -19.75
N TRP A 529 -23.01 -47.57 -20.54
CA TRP A 529 -22.73 -47.45 -21.98
C TRP A 529 -22.59 -45.99 -22.37
N LEU A 530 -22.70 -45.20 -21.52
CA LEU A 530 -22.68 -43.74 -21.74
C LEU A 530 -21.30 -43.29 -22.23
N PRO A 531 -20.13 -43.85 -21.68
CA PRO A 531 -18.81 -43.46 -22.13
C PRO A 531 -18.50 -43.96 -23.56
N VAL A 532 -19.19 -44.98 -23.81
CA VAL A 532 -19.03 -45.51 -25.17
C VAL A 532 -19.80 -44.65 -26.16
N VAL A 533 -21.04 -44.18 -25.81
CA VAL A 533 -21.90 -43.31 -26.64
C VAL A 533 -21.24 -41.94 -26.80
N TRP A 534 -20.64 -41.43 -25.78
CA TRP A 534 -19.97 -40.12 -25.82
C TRP A 534 -18.67 -40.21 -26.62
N SER A 535 -17.85 -41.41 -26.52
CA SER A 535 -16.59 -41.56 -27.27
C SER A 535 -16.85 -41.82 -28.75
N THR A 536 -18.04 -42.36 -29.00
CA THR A 536 -18.45 -42.61 -30.39
C THR A 536 -18.95 -41.31 -31.03
N LEU A 537 -19.79 -40.54 -30.29
CA LEU A 537 -20.26 -39.23 -30.76
C LEU A 537 -19.09 -38.28 -31.02
N GLY A 538 -18.04 -38.39 -30.18
CA GLY A 538 -16.81 -37.63 -30.37
C GLY A 538 -16.02 -38.08 -31.60
N LEU A 539 -15.94 -39.36 -31.76
CA LEU A 539 -15.22 -39.91 -32.93
C LEU A 539 -15.95 -39.57 -34.22
N LEU A 540 -17.31 -39.54 -34.19
CA LEU A 540 -18.10 -39.28 -35.41
C LEU A 540 -18.07 -37.80 -35.76
N SER A 541 -17.79 -36.93 -34.83
CA SER A 541 -17.72 -35.48 -35.02
C SER A 541 -16.41 -35.06 -35.68
N VAL A 542 -15.38 -36.10 -35.70
CA VAL A 542 -14.02 -35.80 -36.17
C VAL A 542 -14.02 -35.61 -37.69
N PRO A 543 -14.89 -36.30 -38.49
CA PRO A 543 -14.95 -36.08 -39.94
C PRO A 543 -15.66 -34.77 -40.29
N ALA A 544 -16.69 -34.40 -39.51
CA ALA A 544 -17.44 -33.14 -39.70
C ALA A 544 -16.54 -31.93 -39.45
N ILE A 545 -15.66 -32.04 -38.50
CA ILE A 545 -14.72 -30.97 -38.17
C ILE A 545 -13.65 -30.87 -39.25
N ARG A 546 -13.28 -31.95 -39.78
CA ARG A 546 -12.25 -31.94 -40.83
C ARG A 546 -12.81 -31.43 -42.15
N PHE A 547 -14.06 -31.82 -42.37
CA PHE A 547 -14.75 -31.33 -43.58
C PHE A 547 -14.96 -29.83 -43.51
N ALA A 548 -15.37 -29.26 -42.39
CA ALA A 548 -15.57 -27.82 -42.17
C ALA A 548 -14.25 -27.06 -42.32
N LYS A 549 -13.02 -27.81 -42.00
CA LYS A 549 -11.69 -27.20 -42.12
C LYS A 549 -11.22 -27.17 -43.57
N MET A 550 -11.69 -28.19 -44.30
CA MET A 550 -11.32 -28.32 -45.71
C MET A 550 -12.06 -27.32 -46.57
N ARG A 551 -13.33 -26.98 -46.34
CA ARG A 551 -14.17 -26.05 -47.10
C ARG A 551 -13.73 -24.61 -46.89
N ARG A 552 -13.06 -24.32 -45.89
CA ARG A 552 -12.73 -22.93 -45.55
C ARG A 552 -11.30 -22.59 -45.98
N THR A 553 -10.39 -23.66 -46.21
CA THR A 553 -9.04 -23.44 -46.75
C THR A 553 -9.08 -23.13 -48.24
N SER A 554 -10.42 -23.14 -48.82
CA SER A 554 -10.58 -22.94 -50.28
C SER A 554 -11.10 -21.54 -50.58
N ASP A 555 -11.31 -20.64 -49.48
CA ASP A 555 -11.89 -19.31 -49.79
C ASP A 555 -11.14 -18.22 -49.03
N ASP A 556 -9.84 -17.80 -49.30
CA ASP A 556 -9.12 -16.51 -49.20
C ASP A 556 -8.41 -16.39 -47.85
N GLY A 557 -7.37 -17.23 -47.50
CA GLY A 557 -6.37 -16.83 -46.52
C GLY A 557 -6.97 -16.25 -45.25
N VAL A 558 -8.34 -16.37 -44.92
CA VAL A 558 -8.95 -15.82 -43.70
C VAL A 558 -8.76 -16.84 -42.58
N PRO A 559 -8.02 -16.49 -41.52
CA PRO A 559 -7.73 -17.28 -40.31
C PRO A 559 -8.95 -18.08 -39.84
N GLN A 560 -8.79 -19.40 -39.87
CA GLN A 560 -9.65 -20.45 -39.32
C GLN A 560 -10.57 -19.91 -38.22
N SER A 561 -11.94 -19.87 -38.40
CA SER A 561 -13.00 -19.40 -37.50
C SER A 561 -12.89 -20.05 -36.12
N SER A 562 -12.50 -19.41 -34.99
CA SER A 562 -12.49 -19.70 -33.56
C SER A 562 -13.58 -20.70 -33.17
N PHE A 563 -14.50 -20.85 -33.96
CA PHE A 563 -15.61 -21.77 -33.68
C PHE A 563 -15.20 -23.22 -33.97
N ILE A 564 -14.60 -23.45 -35.12
CA ILE A 564 -14.20 -24.78 -35.58
C ILE A 564 -13.05 -25.30 -34.69
N GLN A 565 -12.31 -24.44 -34.30
CA GLN A 565 -11.21 -24.79 -33.38
C GLN A 565 -11.74 -25.19 -32.00
N GLU A 566 -12.75 -24.48 -31.50
CA GLU A 566 -13.36 -24.77 -30.20
C GLU A 566 -14.20 -26.05 -30.24
N TRP A 567 -14.79 -26.20 -31.30
CA TRP A 567 -15.52 -27.44 -31.52
C TRP A 567 -14.56 -28.65 -31.54
N GLU A 568 -13.46 -28.49 -32.19
CA GLU A 568 -12.38 -29.49 -32.21
C GLU A 568 -11.84 -29.74 -30.80
N SER A 569 -11.74 -28.67 -30.05
CA SER A 569 -11.24 -28.79 -28.68
C SER A 569 -12.24 -29.52 -27.78
N CYS A 570 -13.56 -29.26 -27.93
CA CYS A 570 -14.61 -29.90 -27.13
C CYS A 570 -14.70 -31.40 -27.45
N VAL A 571 -14.52 -31.65 -28.68
CA VAL A 571 -14.52 -33.05 -29.12
C VAL A 571 -13.23 -33.73 -28.67
N GLY A 572 -12.12 -33.09 -28.84
CA GLY A 572 -10.84 -33.58 -28.34
C GLY A 572 -10.86 -33.81 -26.83
N LEU A 573 -11.54 -32.93 -26.07
CA LEU A 573 -11.63 -33.04 -24.61
C LEU A 573 -12.51 -34.22 -24.20
N THR A 574 -13.56 -34.33 -24.84
CA THR A 574 -14.47 -35.45 -24.54
C THR A 574 -13.78 -36.79 -24.80
N LEU A 575 -13.11 -36.84 -25.90
CA LEU A 575 -12.35 -38.05 -26.25
C LEU A 575 -11.15 -38.23 -25.32
N GLY A 576 -10.50 -37.25 -25.02
CA GLY A 576 -9.41 -37.25 -24.05
C GLY A 576 -9.86 -37.64 -22.65
N ALA A 577 -11.06 -37.08 -22.17
CA ALA A 577 -11.64 -37.36 -20.84
C ALA A 577 -12.01 -38.85 -20.71
N ILE A 578 -12.51 -39.28 -21.68
CA ILE A 578 -12.92 -40.69 -21.67
C ILE A 578 -11.69 -41.59 -21.74
N ALA A 579 -10.64 -41.22 -22.46
CA ALA A 579 -9.35 -41.91 -22.50
C ALA A 579 -8.64 -41.86 -21.14
N ILE A 580 -8.81 -40.96 -20.44
CA ILE A 580 -8.21 -40.76 -19.12
C ILE A 580 -9.04 -41.50 -18.07
N LEU A 581 -10.40 -41.32 -18.19
CA LEU A 581 -11.31 -41.94 -17.22
C LEU A 581 -11.24 -43.46 -17.31
N GLY A 582 -10.71 -43.83 -18.43
CA GLY A 582 -10.56 -45.27 -18.66
C GLY A 582 -9.30 -45.84 -18.00
N MET A 583 -8.45 -45.01 -17.38
CA MET A 583 -7.17 -45.42 -16.78
C MET A 583 -7.36 -45.96 -15.37
N PRO A 584 -8.33 -45.57 -14.60
CA PRO A 584 -8.52 -46.00 -13.22
C PRO A 584 -9.45 -47.20 -13.11
N ILE A 585 -10.32 -47.39 -14.16
CA ILE A 585 -11.33 -48.46 -14.11
C ILE A 585 -10.94 -49.56 -15.11
N LEU A 586 -10.50 -50.64 -14.45
CA LEU A 586 -9.82 -51.66 -15.26
C LEU A 586 -10.80 -52.70 -15.78
N THR A 587 -12.28 -52.08 -16.02
CA THR A 587 -13.31 -52.98 -16.55
C THR A 587 -13.27 -53.01 -18.09
N GLY A 588 -13.66 -54.08 -18.75
CA GLY A 588 -13.55 -54.33 -20.18
C GLY A 588 -14.24 -53.26 -21.03
N GLN A 589 -15.41 -52.67 -20.71
CA GLN A 589 -16.23 -51.69 -21.46
C GLN A 589 -15.63 -50.28 -21.35
N LEU A 590 -15.00 -49.92 -20.37
CA LEU A 590 -14.35 -48.62 -20.15
C LEU A 590 -12.93 -48.61 -20.74
N ARG A 591 -12.40 -49.90 -20.91
CA ARG A 591 -11.09 -50.00 -21.57
C ARG A 591 -11.21 -49.83 -23.08
N ILE A 592 -12.43 -50.38 -23.46
CA ILE A 592 -12.74 -50.26 -24.88
C ILE A 592 -13.08 -48.81 -25.22
N ALA A 593 -13.74 -48.20 -24.33
CA ALA A 593 -14.09 -46.78 -24.49
C ALA A 593 -12.85 -45.90 -24.41
N GLY A 594 -11.75 -46.33 -23.51
CA GLY A 594 -10.50 -45.59 -23.33
C GLY A 594 -9.55 -45.74 -24.52
N LEU A 595 -9.67 -46.89 -25.14
CA LEU A 595 -8.82 -47.14 -26.31
C LEU A 595 -9.40 -46.50 -27.57
N VAL A 596 -10.82 -46.54 -27.66
CA VAL A 596 -11.52 -45.90 -28.78
C VAL A 596 -11.37 -44.38 -28.69
N ALA A 597 -11.37 -43.92 -27.57
CA ALA A 597 -11.20 -42.50 -27.30
C ALA A 597 -9.76 -42.05 -27.58
N THR A 598 -8.64 -42.95 -27.23
CA THR A 598 -7.23 -42.61 -27.49
C THR A 598 -6.93 -42.68 -28.99
N ALA A 599 -7.66 -43.57 -29.65
CA ALA A 599 -7.54 -43.71 -31.10
C ALA A 599 -8.20 -42.54 -31.83
N GLY A 600 -9.41 -42.24 -31.41
CA GLY A 600 -10.12 -41.05 -31.94
C GLY A 600 -9.37 -39.76 -31.72
N ALA A 601 -8.63 -39.65 -30.63
CA ALA A 601 -7.84 -38.46 -30.29
C ALA A 601 -6.55 -38.40 -31.10
N ILE A 602 -5.96 -39.59 -31.37
CA ILE A 602 -4.74 -39.64 -32.19
C ILE A 602 -5.09 -39.34 -33.65
N TRP A 603 -6.41 -39.76 -34.08
CA TRP A 603 -6.92 -39.50 -35.44
C TRP A 603 -7.21 -38.01 -35.64
N LEU A 604 -7.76 -37.54 -34.67
CA LEU A 604 -8.09 -36.11 -34.69
C LEU A 604 -6.81 -35.28 -34.83
N THR A 605 -5.51 -35.97 -34.44
CA THR A 605 -4.28 -35.16 -34.39
C THR A 605 -3.30 -35.59 -35.49
N TYR A 606 -3.74 -36.56 -36.25
CA TYR A 606 -2.91 -37.12 -37.32
C TYR A 606 -2.84 -36.16 -38.51
N GLY A 607 -1.50 -35.62 -38.83
CA GLY A 607 -1.32 -34.75 -40.00
C GLY A 607 -1.24 -33.27 -39.63
N THR A 608 -1.44 -32.99 -38.31
CA THR A 608 -1.29 -31.59 -37.86
C THR A 608 0.11 -31.40 -37.26
N ALA A 609 1.25 -30.98 -38.11
CA ALA A 609 2.63 -30.66 -37.75
C ALA A 609 2.69 -29.94 -36.39
N SER A 610 3.25 -30.72 -35.30
CA SER A 610 3.80 -30.46 -33.96
C SER A 610 2.74 -29.92 -33.01
N SER A 611 1.53 -30.74 -32.80
CA SER A 611 0.52 -30.17 -31.88
C SER A 611 0.66 -30.78 -30.48
N PRO A 612 1.01 -30.12 -29.36
CA PRO A 612 0.93 -30.44 -27.94
C PRO A 612 -0.09 -31.54 -27.64
N LEU A 613 -1.07 -31.67 -28.43
CA LEU A 613 -2.11 -32.70 -28.29
C LEU A 613 -1.56 -34.09 -28.61
N LYS A 614 -0.59 -33.96 -29.48
CA LYS A 614 0.11 -35.21 -29.84
C LYS A 614 1.00 -35.68 -28.67
N THR A 615 1.64 -34.83 -28.13
CA THR A 615 2.44 -35.09 -26.93
C THR A 615 1.58 -35.55 -25.77
N GLY A 616 0.37 -34.98 -25.55
CA GLY A 616 -0.61 -35.40 -24.54
C GLY A 616 -1.17 -36.78 -24.78
N LEU A 617 -1.34 -36.98 -25.90
CA LEU A 617 -1.94 -38.27 -26.28
C LEU A 617 -0.91 -39.40 -26.21
N LEU A 618 0.37 -38.99 -26.45
CA LEU A 618 1.48 -39.92 -26.26
C LEU A 618 1.74 -40.15 -24.76
N ALA A 619 1.54 -39.24 -24.00
CA ALA A 619 1.59 -39.32 -22.53
C ALA A 619 0.50 -40.24 -21.99
N ILE A 620 -0.78 -40.06 -22.55
CA ILE A 620 -1.91 -40.89 -22.16
C ILE A 620 -1.68 -42.34 -22.60
N ALA A 621 -0.93 -42.40 -23.63
CA ALA A 621 -0.51 -43.72 -24.10
C ALA A 621 0.58 -44.31 -23.20
N ASN A 622 1.54 -43.42 -22.82
CA ASN A 622 2.56 -43.78 -21.85
C ASN A 622 1.94 -44.13 -20.49
N GLY A 623 0.87 -43.47 -20.06
CA GLY A 623 0.05 -43.75 -18.88
C GLY A 623 -0.59 -45.13 -18.90
N HIS A 624 -1.01 -45.46 -19.97
CA HIS A 624 -1.61 -46.80 -20.13
C HIS A 624 -0.53 -47.88 -20.10
N LEU A 625 0.85 -47.49 -20.34
CA LEU A 625 2.02 -48.35 -20.19
C LEU A 625 2.42 -48.48 -18.72
N LEU A 626 2.40 -47.42 -17.95
CA LEU A 626 2.66 -47.36 -16.51
C LEU A 626 1.60 -48.13 -15.72
N ILE A 627 0.33 -48.10 -16.28
CA ILE A 627 -0.79 -48.85 -15.67
C ILE A 627 -0.62 -50.35 -15.95
N PHE A 628 0.16 -50.55 -16.91
CA PHE A 628 0.57 -51.92 -17.23
C PHE A 628 1.60 -52.42 -16.21
N VAL A 629 2.58 -51.54 -15.69
CA VAL A 629 3.58 -51.84 -14.67
C VAL A 629 2.89 -52.11 -13.32
N VAL A 630 1.73 -51.44 -13.13
CA VAL A 630 0.90 -51.63 -11.92
C VAL A 630 0.13 -52.94 -12.01
N GLN A 631 -0.34 -53.33 -13.16
CA GLN A 631 -1.10 -54.57 -13.37
C GLN A 631 -0.18 -55.79 -13.41
N PHE A 632 1.21 -55.35 -13.68
CA PHE A 632 2.22 -56.41 -13.67
C PHE A 632 2.62 -56.76 -12.24
N CYS A 633 2.63 -55.77 -11.42
CA CYS A 633 3.02 -55.95 -10.02
C CYS A 633 1.83 -56.43 -9.18
N CYS A 634 0.48 -56.28 -10.03
CA CYS A 634 -0.72 -56.72 -9.30
C CYS A 634 -1.77 -57.21 -10.29
N PRO A 635 -1.77 -58.47 -10.86
CA PRO A 635 -2.55 -59.00 -11.98
C PRO A 635 -4.01 -59.25 -11.63
N GLY A 636 -4.64 -58.77 -10.61
CA GLY A 636 -6.02 -58.99 -10.17
C GLY A 636 -6.72 -57.70 -9.81
N LEU A 637 -6.27 -56.61 -10.26
CA LEU A 637 -6.76 -55.30 -9.83
C LEU A 637 -7.77 -54.76 -10.84
N ARG A 638 -9.12 -54.62 -10.47
CA ARG A 638 -10.24 -54.15 -11.30
C ARG A 638 -10.41 -52.63 -11.18
N HIS A 639 -9.92 -52.18 -10.07
CA HIS A 639 -9.85 -50.73 -9.85
C HIS A 639 -8.65 -50.37 -8.99
N PHE A 640 -7.98 -49.29 -9.30
CA PHE A 640 -6.84 -48.83 -8.50
C PHE A 640 -7.21 -48.71 -7.02
N GLY A 641 -8.56 -48.70 -6.74
CA GLY A 641 -9.10 -48.59 -5.39
C GLY A 641 -9.05 -49.89 -4.61
N GLU A 642 -8.75 -50.87 -5.32
CA GLU A 642 -8.72 -52.19 -4.68
C GLU A 642 -7.30 -52.56 -4.27
N MET A 643 -6.47 -51.47 -4.56
CA MET A 643 -5.06 -51.74 -4.27
C MET A 643 -4.82 -51.67 -2.77
N THR A 644 -4.43 -52.85 -2.15
CA THR A 644 -4.15 -52.83 -0.70
C THR A 644 -2.84 -52.08 -0.41
N ALA A 645 -2.69 -51.52 0.83
CA ALA A 645 -1.55 -50.74 1.30
C ALA A 645 -0.23 -51.52 1.14
N GLU A 646 -0.50 -52.80 1.21
CA GLU A 646 0.67 -53.67 1.04
C GLU A 646 1.09 -53.80 -0.42
N GLN A 647 0.16 -53.80 -1.28
CA GLN A 647 0.36 -53.85 -2.74
C GLN A 647 0.83 -52.50 -3.27
N LEU A 648 0.52 -51.49 -2.56
CA LEU A 648 0.98 -50.13 -2.92
C LEU A 648 2.42 -49.92 -2.48
N ARG A 649 2.76 -50.53 -1.39
CA ARG A 649 4.11 -50.42 -0.84
C ARG A 649 5.12 -51.17 -1.72
N LEU A 650 4.62 -52.27 -2.24
CA LEU A 650 5.47 -53.13 -3.07
C LEU A 650 5.60 -52.58 -4.48
N THR A 651 4.71 -51.64 -4.82
CA THR A 651 4.64 -51.17 -6.21
C THR A 651 5.12 -49.72 -6.31
N ALA A 652 5.39 -49.02 -5.13
CA ALA A 652 5.55 -47.55 -5.09
C ALA A 652 6.96 -47.16 -5.49
N PHE A 653 7.91 -47.89 -5.07
CA PHE A 653 9.29 -47.50 -5.37
C PHE A 653 9.69 -47.90 -6.78
N PRO A 654 9.22 -49.13 -7.38
CA PRO A 654 9.44 -49.49 -8.78
C PRO A 654 8.64 -48.61 -9.73
N LEU A 655 7.54 -48.24 -9.35
CA LEU A 655 6.70 -47.33 -10.13
C LEU A 655 7.31 -45.93 -10.15
N ALA A 656 7.92 -45.50 -9.00
CA ALA A 656 8.55 -44.17 -8.90
C ALA A 656 9.85 -44.13 -9.70
N TRP A 657 10.44 -45.11 -9.69
CA TRP A 657 11.67 -45.22 -10.46
C TRP A 657 11.37 -45.31 -11.96
N ALA A 658 10.40 -46.19 -12.45
CA ALA A 658 9.93 -46.27 -13.84
C ALA A 658 9.44 -44.93 -14.36
N MET A 659 8.95 -44.18 -13.51
CA MET A 659 8.45 -42.84 -13.84
C MET A 659 9.61 -41.86 -13.99
N ALA A 660 10.69 -42.00 -13.14
CA ALA A 660 11.88 -41.15 -13.24
C ALA A 660 12.69 -41.48 -14.48
N LEU A 661 12.66 -42.73 -14.92
CA LEU A 661 13.33 -43.19 -16.14
C LEU A 661 12.56 -42.76 -17.39
N SER A 662 11.26 -42.91 -17.32
CA SER A 662 10.37 -42.43 -18.40
C SER A 662 10.51 -40.92 -18.61
N ALA A 663 10.81 -40.25 -17.51
CA ALA A 663 11.03 -38.80 -17.58
C ALA A 663 12.39 -38.48 -18.23
N TRP A 664 13.32 -39.23 -17.85
CA TRP A 664 14.66 -39.07 -18.43
C TRP A 664 14.64 -39.40 -19.92
N GLY A 665 13.90 -40.54 -20.44
CA GLY A 665 13.72 -40.92 -21.85
C GLY A 665 13.00 -39.85 -22.66
N TRP A 666 12.06 -39.26 -22.10
CA TRP A 666 11.26 -38.18 -22.74
C TRP A 666 12.10 -36.92 -22.92
N GLU A 667 13.07 -36.68 -21.99
CA GLU A 667 13.88 -35.45 -22.06
C GLU A 667 15.05 -35.61 -23.03
N ARG A 668 15.47 -36.79 -23.24
CA ARG A 668 16.52 -37.08 -24.22
C ARG A 668 15.98 -36.97 -25.66
N ARG A 669 14.69 -37.43 -25.92
CA ARG A 669 14.03 -37.39 -27.24
C ARG A 669 13.62 -35.97 -27.61
N LYS A 670 13.32 -35.25 -26.70
CA LYS A 670 12.93 -33.84 -26.83
C LYS A 670 14.10 -32.99 -27.34
N LEU A 671 15.31 -33.31 -27.00
CA LEU A 671 16.46 -32.49 -27.41
C LEU A 671 16.79 -32.68 -28.88
N SER A 672 16.01 -33.66 -29.53
CA SER A 672 16.18 -33.93 -30.97
C SER A 672 15.07 -33.28 -31.79
N THR A 673 13.92 -32.76 -31.13
CA THR A 673 12.79 -32.17 -31.89
C THR A 673 12.43 -30.83 -31.28
N GLU A 674 13.02 -29.68 -31.66
CA GLU A 674 13.07 -28.26 -31.25
C GLU A 674 11.67 -27.69 -31.06
N ALA A 675 10.54 -28.60 -30.74
CA ALA A 675 9.34 -27.74 -30.58
C ALA A 675 8.30 -28.45 -29.73
N SER A 676 8.64 -29.26 -28.66
CA SER A 676 7.46 -29.82 -27.96
C SER A 676 7.41 -29.31 -26.51
N PRO A 677 6.23 -28.90 -25.90
CA PRO A 677 5.95 -28.42 -24.55
C PRO A 677 6.42 -29.43 -23.47
N ASN A 678 7.21 -29.02 -22.38
CA ASN A 678 7.90 -29.54 -21.19
C ASN A 678 6.96 -30.32 -20.29
N ILE A 679 5.66 -30.76 -20.60
CA ILE A 679 4.61 -31.12 -19.63
C ILE A 679 4.69 -32.61 -19.31
N PRO A 680 5.29 -33.48 -19.98
CA PRO A 680 5.20 -34.89 -19.60
C PRO A 680 6.39 -35.34 -18.73
N SER A 681 7.43 -34.60 -18.76
CA SER A 681 8.61 -34.98 -17.97
C SER A 681 8.53 -34.44 -16.55
N THR A 682 7.96 -33.36 -16.32
CA THR A 682 7.75 -32.75 -14.99
C THR A 682 6.65 -33.48 -14.22
N ALA A 683 5.57 -33.97 -14.93
CA ALA A 683 4.45 -34.73 -14.34
C ALA A 683 4.91 -36.12 -13.88
N PHE A 684 5.78 -36.56 -14.55
CA PHE A 684 6.33 -37.88 -14.20
C PHE A 684 7.33 -37.74 -13.05
N GLN A 685 7.96 -36.69 -13.00
CA GLN A 685 8.85 -36.38 -11.88
C GLN A 685 8.07 -36.09 -10.60
N ALA A 686 7.00 -35.47 -10.66
CA ALA A 686 6.10 -35.14 -9.54
C ALA A 686 5.40 -36.39 -9.01
N LEU A 687 5.00 -37.16 -9.93
CA LEU A 687 4.29 -38.39 -9.56
C LEU A 687 5.25 -39.40 -8.92
N SER A 688 6.46 -39.31 -9.38
CA SER A 688 7.52 -40.08 -8.73
C SER A 688 7.80 -39.59 -7.32
N LEU A 689 7.80 -38.36 -7.06
CA LEU A 689 8.04 -37.76 -5.74
C LEU A 689 6.84 -37.97 -4.82
N PHE A 690 5.62 -38.07 -5.42
CA PHE A 690 4.37 -38.36 -4.70
C PHE A 690 4.34 -39.80 -4.22
N CYS A 691 4.71 -40.60 -5.01
CA CYS A 691 4.74 -42.03 -4.66
C CYS A 691 5.73 -42.29 -3.52
N VAL A 692 6.70 -41.46 -3.43
CA VAL A 692 7.71 -41.54 -2.38
C VAL A 692 7.19 -40.88 -1.11
N ALA A 693 6.65 -39.88 -1.17
CA ALA A 693 6.02 -39.15 -0.06
C ALA A 693 4.89 -39.94 0.58
N ALA A 694 4.06 -40.65 -0.31
CA ALA A 694 2.95 -41.49 0.16
C ALA A 694 3.47 -42.71 0.93
N VAL A 695 4.57 -43.05 0.60
CA VAL A 695 5.20 -44.18 1.28
C VAL A 695 5.90 -43.70 2.55
N LEU A 696 6.47 -42.45 2.58
CA LEU A 696 7.17 -41.86 3.72
C LEU A 696 6.19 -41.42 4.80
N HIS A 697 4.94 -41.07 4.52
CA HIS A 697 3.88 -40.60 5.43
C HIS A 697 3.24 -41.77 6.16
N ARG A 698 3.25 -42.97 5.69
CA ARG A 698 2.47 -44.07 6.24
C ARG A 698 3.38 -45.05 6.98
N ASN A 699 4.72 -44.75 7.07
CA ASN A 699 5.64 -45.71 7.70
C ASN A 699 6.18 -45.16 9.01
N ALA A 700 5.66 -45.55 10.24
CA ALA A 700 6.31 -45.41 11.55
C ALA A 700 7.41 -46.46 11.74
N ILE A 701 7.68 -47.29 10.60
CA ILE A 701 8.65 -48.38 10.76
C ILE A 701 9.94 -48.02 10.01
N PRO A 702 11.22 -48.33 10.56
CA PRO A 702 12.50 -48.08 9.92
C PRO A 702 12.60 -48.74 8.53
N LEU A 703 12.73 -47.88 7.49
CA LEU A 703 12.92 -48.33 6.10
C LEU A 703 13.95 -49.47 6.04
N THR A 704 13.48 -50.61 5.23
CA THR A 704 14.46 -51.66 4.91
C THR A 704 15.57 -51.11 4.01
N LEU A 705 16.78 -51.59 4.14
CA LEU A 705 17.96 -51.17 3.38
C LEU A 705 17.67 -51.10 1.88
N SER A 706 16.78 -52.02 1.27
CA SER A 706 16.42 -52.01 -0.17
C SER A 706 15.49 -50.82 -0.48
N GLN A 707 14.77 -50.39 0.43
CA GLN A 707 13.84 -49.24 0.27
C GLN A 707 14.60 -47.92 0.45
N LEU A 708 15.61 -47.97 1.38
CA LEU A 708 16.46 -46.79 1.60
C LEU A 708 17.36 -46.54 0.39
N VAL A 709 17.85 -47.66 -0.20
CA VAL A 709 18.71 -47.56 -1.39
C VAL A 709 17.89 -47.10 -2.60
N THR A 710 16.67 -47.56 -2.73
CA THR A 710 15.79 -47.17 -3.86
C THR A 710 15.31 -45.73 -3.71
N LEU A 711 15.25 -45.30 -2.46
CA LEU A 711 14.86 -43.91 -2.18
C LEU A 711 16.01 -42.95 -2.47
N ILE A 712 17.26 -43.34 -2.10
CA ILE A 712 18.44 -42.50 -2.37
C ILE A 712 18.73 -42.48 -3.86
N LEU A 713 18.57 -43.66 -4.51
CA LEU A 713 18.81 -43.77 -5.96
C LEU A 713 17.78 -42.97 -6.76
N MET A 714 16.69 -42.93 -6.27
CA MET A 714 15.65 -42.12 -6.93
C MET A 714 15.97 -40.63 -6.85
N PHE A 715 16.29 -40.06 -5.61
CA PHE A 715 16.58 -38.64 -5.42
C PHE A 715 17.86 -38.24 -6.16
N VAL A 716 18.76 -39.17 -6.17
CA VAL A 716 20.02 -38.88 -6.88
C VAL A 716 19.77 -38.81 -8.38
N THR A 717 18.90 -39.76 -8.90
CA THR A 717 18.55 -39.76 -10.34
C THR A 717 17.81 -38.48 -10.72
N LEU A 718 17.05 -37.97 -9.87
CA LEU A 718 16.29 -36.74 -10.16
C LEU A 718 17.18 -35.51 -10.05
N ILE A 719 18.14 -35.56 -9.02
CA ILE A 719 19.08 -34.43 -8.84
C ILE A 719 20.03 -34.37 -10.02
N LEU A 720 20.45 -35.52 -10.47
CA LEU A 720 21.37 -35.57 -11.61
C LEU A 720 20.67 -35.19 -12.91
N LEU A 721 19.41 -35.67 -13.05
CA LEU A 721 18.62 -35.30 -14.23
C LEU A 721 18.48 -33.78 -14.37
N HIS A 722 18.24 -33.13 -13.29
CA HIS A 722 18.02 -31.68 -13.35
C HIS A 722 19.35 -30.93 -13.42
N GLY A 723 20.37 -31.51 -12.84
CA GLY A 723 21.71 -30.94 -13.02
C GLY A 723 22.19 -31.04 -14.46
N TRP A 724 21.90 -32.18 -15.03
CA TRP A 724 22.25 -32.38 -16.45
C TRP A 724 21.48 -31.43 -17.36
N MET A 725 20.22 -31.26 -17.08
CA MET A 725 19.37 -30.34 -17.89
C MET A 725 19.87 -28.90 -17.75
N ALA A 726 20.37 -28.59 -16.59
CA ALA A 726 20.88 -27.23 -16.36
C ALA A 726 22.18 -26.99 -17.14
N ILE A 727 22.96 -28.00 -17.25
CA ILE A 727 24.23 -27.88 -17.96
C ILE A 727 23.98 -27.80 -19.47
N LYS A 728 23.03 -28.55 -20.00
CA LYS A 728 22.74 -28.59 -21.44
C LYS A 728 22.03 -27.32 -21.90
N LYS A 729 21.28 -26.81 -21.07
CA LYS A 729 20.47 -25.64 -21.45
C LYS A 729 21.25 -24.35 -21.26
N THR A 730 22.53 -24.55 -20.69
CA THR A 730 23.38 -23.36 -20.56
C THR A 730 24.09 -23.05 -21.88
N PRO A 731 23.71 -21.96 -22.50
CA PRO A 731 24.31 -21.60 -23.80
C PRO A 731 25.84 -21.48 -23.71
N PRO A 732 26.59 -21.99 -24.68
CA PRO A 732 28.05 -22.01 -24.74
C PRO A 732 28.65 -20.60 -24.75
N THR A 733 27.81 -19.51 -25.22
CA THR A 733 28.30 -18.13 -25.17
C THR A 733 27.21 -17.21 -24.63
N ILE A 734 27.56 -16.52 -23.47
CA ILE A 734 26.60 -15.62 -22.80
C ILE A 734 26.28 -14.45 -23.73
N ASP A 735 25.38 -14.79 -24.74
CA ASP A 735 24.90 -13.66 -25.55
C ASP A 735 24.05 -12.70 -24.71
N GLU A 736 24.63 -11.51 -24.39
CA GLU A 736 23.93 -10.48 -23.58
C GLU A 736 22.57 -10.14 -24.17
N ASP A 737 22.16 -10.75 -25.33
CA ASP A 737 20.93 -10.30 -25.99
C ASP A 737 19.83 -11.34 -25.82
N LYS A 738 20.07 -12.48 -25.02
CA LYS A 738 18.96 -13.44 -24.81
C LYS A 738 18.96 -13.93 -23.36
N PRO A 739 18.69 -13.11 -22.37
CA PRO A 739 18.68 -13.42 -20.94
C PRO A 739 17.70 -14.55 -20.59
N HIS A 740 16.88 -15.00 -21.56
CA HIS A 740 15.80 -15.94 -21.23
C HIS A 740 16.31 -17.38 -21.27
N ALA A 741 17.35 -17.62 -21.90
CA ALA A 741 17.89 -18.98 -22.01
C ALA A 741 18.66 -19.37 -20.76
N MET A 742 19.14 -18.46 -20.04
CA MET A 742 19.85 -18.67 -18.77
C MET A 742 18.88 -18.87 -17.61
N GLU A 743 17.68 -18.35 -17.85
CA GLU A 743 16.64 -18.48 -16.82
C GLU A 743 16.12 -19.92 -16.74
N GLY A 744 16.06 -20.60 -17.90
CA GLY A 744 15.62 -21.99 -17.92
C GLY A 744 16.63 -22.94 -17.29
N ALA A 745 17.87 -22.68 -17.46
CA ALA A 745 18.95 -23.47 -16.86
C ALA A 745 19.05 -23.23 -15.36
N THR A 746 18.77 -22.05 -14.97
CA THR A 746 18.82 -21.71 -13.54
C THR A 746 17.66 -22.35 -12.78
N PHE A 747 16.55 -22.49 -13.41
CA PHE A 747 15.38 -23.13 -12.81
C PHE A 747 15.69 -24.59 -12.46
N HIS A 748 16.32 -25.21 -13.25
CA HIS A 748 16.61 -26.62 -13.03
C HIS A 748 17.64 -26.81 -11.91
N VAL A 749 18.47 -25.85 -11.79
CA VAL A 749 19.40 -25.87 -10.65
C VAL A 749 18.64 -25.67 -9.34
N TRP A 750 17.65 -24.81 -9.33
CA TRP A 750 16.83 -24.61 -8.12
C TRP A 750 16.05 -25.88 -7.78
N VAL A 751 15.59 -26.61 -8.78
CA VAL A 751 14.82 -27.84 -8.54
C VAL A 751 15.75 -28.92 -7.95
N SER A 752 16.94 -28.85 -8.44
CA SER A 752 17.93 -29.80 -7.92
C SER A 752 18.25 -29.50 -6.44
N ILE A 753 18.38 -28.26 -6.15
CA ILE A 753 18.66 -27.83 -4.78
C ILE A 753 17.49 -28.20 -3.86
N LEU A 754 16.31 -28.08 -4.31
CA LEU A 754 15.10 -28.44 -3.54
C LEU A 754 15.04 -29.95 -3.31
N LEU A 755 15.34 -30.68 -4.34
CA LEU A 755 15.29 -32.14 -4.25
C LEU A 755 16.37 -32.66 -3.29
N ALA A 756 17.49 -31.97 -3.34
CA ALA A 756 18.54 -32.30 -2.38
C ALA A 756 18.10 -31.99 -0.94
N ALA A 757 17.45 -30.85 -0.77
CA ALA A 757 16.93 -30.47 0.55
C ALA A 757 15.87 -31.46 1.04
N ALA A 758 15.01 -31.99 0.13
CA ALA A 758 13.94 -32.97 0.45
C ALA A 758 14.55 -34.33 0.82
N CYS A 759 15.60 -34.59 0.09
CA CYS A 759 16.30 -35.83 0.42
C CYS A 759 16.91 -35.77 1.82
N LEU A 760 17.51 -34.67 2.13
CA LEU A 760 18.11 -34.48 3.46
C LEU A 760 17.04 -34.41 4.55
N GLY A 761 15.97 -33.78 4.26
CA GLY A 761 14.81 -33.72 5.17
C GLY A 761 14.24 -35.11 5.46
N SER A 762 14.16 -35.91 4.37
CA SER A 762 13.58 -37.26 4.53
C SER A 762 14.52 -38.17 5.34
N LEU A 763 15.81 -37.94 5.19
CA LEU A 763 16.80 -38.70 5.96
C LEU A 763 16.79 -38.27 7.42
N TRP A 764 16.58 -36.95 7.63
CA TRP A 764 16.42 -36.43 8.99
C TRP A 764 15.18 -37.00 9.66
N TRP A 765 14.09 -37.02 8.95
CA TRP A 765 12.78 -37.48 9.44
C TRP A 765 12.86 -38.96 9.86
N PHE A 766 13.65 -39.74 9.23
CA PHE A 766 13.69 -41.19 9.51
C PHE A 766 14.84 -41.51 10.45
N GLY A 767 15.38 -40.39 10.98
CA GLY A 767 16.34 -40.53 12.06
C GLY A 767 17.72 -40.97 11.57
N VAL A 768 17.83 -40.89 10.28
CA VAL A 768 19.14 -41.24 9.73
C VAL A 768 20.15 -40.12 9.99
N ILE A 769 19.59 -38.72 10.03
CA ILE A 769 20.41 -37.55 10.35
C ILE A 769 19.82 -36.82 11.56
N ALA A 770 20.51 -36.61 12.69
CA ALA A 770 19.99 -35.93 13.88
C ALA A 770 20.34 -34.44 13.85
N ILE A 771 19.25 -33.42 13.54
CA ILE A 771 19.47 -31.97 13.43
C ILE A 771 19.01 -31.28 14.72
N SER A 772 18.63 -32.03 15.73
CA SER A 772 18.04 -31.43 16.94
C SER A 772 19.15 -31.17 17.98
N GLY A 773 20.37 -31.39 17.56
CA GLY A 773 21.43 -31.13 18.53
C GLY A 773 22.04 -29.74 18.38
N THR A 774 22.52 -29.04 19.49
CA THR A 774 23.21 -27.74 19.59
C THR A 774 24.07 -27.47 18.37
N VAL A 775 24.38 -28.57 17.61
CA VAL A 775 25.25 -28.41 16.43
C VAL A 775 24.40 -28.18 15.17
N GLY A 776 23.08 -28.43 15.33
CA GLY A 776 22.16 -28.24 14.19
C GLY A 776 21.95 -26.79 13.82
N LEU A 777 22.31 -25.81 14.82
CA LEU A 777 22.12 -24.38 14.57
C LEU A 777 23.22 -23.84 13.65
N PHE A 778 24.31 -24.69 13.48
CA PHE A 778 25.44 -24.20 12.67
C PHE A 778 25.40 -24.81 11.27
N THR A 779 24.55 -25.77 11.05
CA THR A 779 24.48 -26.51 9.78
C THR A 779 24.07 -25.60 8.62
N PRO A 780 23.09 -24.69 8.83
CA PRO A 780 22.74 -23.78 7.72
C PRO A 780 23.90 -22.84 7.37
N ILE A 781 24.66 -22.47 8.37
CA ILE A 781 25.77 -21.54 8.11
C ILE A 781 26.88 -22.25 7.33
N VAL A 782 27.19 -23.53 7.66
CA VAL A 782 28.21 -24.31 6.95
C VAL A 782 27.76 -24.57 5.51
N LEU A 783 26.49 -24.84 5.35
CA LEU A 783 25.94 -25.07 4.01
C LEU A 783 25.96 -23.79 3.18
N ALA A 784 25.80 -22.69 3.95
CA ALA A 784 25.86 -21.39 3.24
C ALA A 784 27.27 -21.14 2.70
N PHE A 785 28.30 -21.57 3.40
CA PHE A 785 29.68 -21.41 2.92
C PHE A 785 29.98 -22.35 1.76
N ALA A 786 29.44 -23.55 1.84
CA ALA A 786 29.60 -24.51 0.74
C ALA A 786 28.93 -24.02 -0.54
N ALA A 787 27.74 -23.47 -0.32
CA ALA A 787 27.02 -22.93 -1.49
C ALA A 787 27.77 -21.73 -2.09
N ALA A 788 28.31 -20.93 -1.19
CA ALA A 788 29.08 -19.76 -1.68
C ALA A 788 30.34 -20.22 -2.42
N ALA A 789 30.93 -21.32 -1.97
CA ALA A 789 32.12 -21.88 -2.63
C ALA A 789 31.78 -22.43 -4.01
N VAL A 790 30.64 -23.15 -4.10
CA VAL A 790 30.20 -23.73 -5.38
C VAL A 790 29.88 -22.60 -6.37
N SER A 791 29.32 -21.57 -5.81
CA SER A 791 29.03 -20.41 -6.68
C SER A 791 30.31 -19.77 -7.21
N TYR A 792 31.29 -19.72 -6.33
CA TYR A 792 32.57 -19.12 -6.71
C TYR A 792 33.28 -19.95 -7.78
N PHE A 793 33.18 -21.31 -7.64
CA PHE A 793 33.84 -22.19 -8.61
C PHE A 793 33.08 -22.22 -9.93
N SER A 794 31.80 -22.05 -9.84
CA SER A 794 30.97 -22.09 -11.05
C SER A 794 31.18 -20.85 -11.91
N LYS A 795 31.68 -19.80 -11.27
CA LYS A 795 31.95 -18.56 -12.02
C LYS A 795 33.13 -18.75 -12.98
N ARG A 796 33.92 -19.81 -12.78
CA ARG A 796 35.14 -20.01 -13.57
C ARG A 796 34.86 -20.89 -14.79
N SER A 797 33.61 -21.54 -14.88
CA SER A 797 33.27 -22.42 -16.01
C SER A 797 32.00 -21.94 -16.71
N THR A 798 32.01 -21.82 -18.10
CA THR A 798 30.86 -21.32 -18.88
C THR A 798 29.73 -22.35 -18.90
N SER A 799 30.04 -23.59 -18.66
CA SER A 799 29.00 -24.63 -18.67
C SER A 799 28.26 -24.69 -17.34
N LEU A 800 28.89 -24.04 -16.34
CA LEU A 800 28.28 -24.07 -15.00
C LEU A 800 27.75 -22.69 -14.62
N ALA A 801 27.68 -21.93 -15.56
CA ALA A 801 27.29 -20.54 -15.30
C ALA A 801 25.88 -20.47 -14.71
N ALA A 802 25.08 -21.49 -15.02
CA ALA A 802 23.67 -21.47 -14.56
C ALA A 802 23.59 -21.76 -13.05
N PHE A 803 24.74 -22.22 -12.41
CA PHE A 803 24.76 -22.59 -10.98
C PHE A 803 25.10 -21.39 -10.12
N VAL A 804 25.56 -20.34 -10.70
CA VAL A 804 26.13 -19.20 -9.96
C VAL A 804 25.04 -18.48 -9.17
N GLU A 805 23.97 -18.15 -9.85
CA GLU A 805 22.94 -17.31 -9.21
C GLU A 805 22.20 -18.08 -8.11
N PRO A 806 21.66 -19.30 -8.33
CA PRO A 806 20.92 -20.04 -7.31
C PRO A 806 21.76 -20.33 -6.07
N PHE A 807 22.92 -20.71 -6.24
CA PHE A 807 23.77 -21.03 -5.09
C PHE A 807 24.20 -19.76 -4.36
N GLU A 808 24.31 -18.68 -5.10
CA GLU A 808 24.52 -17.38 -4.44
C GLU A 808 23.34 -16.99 -3.57
N ARG A 809 22.13 -17.24 -4.06
CA ARG A 809 20.92 -16.91 -3.31
C ARG A 809 20.77 -17.83 -2.09
N VAL A 810 21.06 -19.12 -2.39
CA VAL A 810 20.97 -20.08 -1.28
C VAL A 810 22.00 -19.72 -0.21
N ALA A 811 23.16 -19.30 -0.65
CA ALA A 811 24.21 -18.89 0.29
C ALA A 811 23.78 -17.69 1.14
N ILE A 812 22.94 -16.80 0.57
CA ILE A 812 22.51 -15.60 1.30
C ILE A 812 21.32 -15.93 2.20
N THR A 813 20.50 -16.93 1.83
CA THR A 813 19.23 -17.20 2.54
C THR A 813 19.47 -18.12 3.74
N LEU A 814 20.40 -19.01 3.69
CA LEU A 814 20.57 -20.07 4.69
C LEU A 814 20.97 -19.49 6.05
N PRO A 815 21.84 -18.52 6.14
CA PRO A 815 22.17 -17.92 7.44
C PRO A 815 20.94 -17.27 8.10
N ALA A 816 20.00 -16.82 7.35
CA ALA A 816 18.74 -16.27 7.90
C ALA A 816 17.96 -17.36 8.64
N LEU A 817 18.02 -18.61 8.09
CA LEU A 817 17.36 -19.74 8.75
C LEU A 817 17.96 -20.00 10.14
N THR A 818 19.25 -19.74 10.22
CA THR A 818 19.90 -19.85 11.53
C THR A 818 19.35 -18.81 12.50
N VAL A 819 19.07 -17.59 12.05
CA VAL A 819 18.51 -16.52 12.90
C VAL A 819 17.10 -16.91 13.36
N PHE A 820 16.33 -17.47 12.40
CA PHE A 820 14.96 -17.88 12.73
C PHE A 820 14.97 -19.03 13.75
N ALA A 821 15.80 -20.00 13.45
CA ALA A 821 15.91 -21.14 14.36
C ALA A 821 16.38 -20.68 15.75
N GLY A 822 17.32 -19.73 15.71
CA GLY A 822 17.78 -19.16 16.98
C GLY A 822 16.68 -18.45 17.75
N LEU A 823 15.82 -17.71 17.11
CA LEU A 823 14.71 -16.98 17.75
C LEU A 823 13.63 -17.94 18.23
N SER A 824 13.34 -18.94 17.35
CA SER A 824 12.32 -19.93 17.71
C SER A 824 12.73 -20.69 18.97
N ARG A 825 13.93 -21.08 18.98
CA ARG A 825 14.43 -21.79 20.16
C ARG A 825 14.35 -20.91 21.41
N GLN A 826 14.65 -19.65 21.28
CA GLN A 826 14.59 -18.71 22.41
C GLN A 826 13.17 -18.58 22.95
N PHE A 827 12.23 -18.71 22.11
CA PHE A 827 10.84 -18.53 22.55
C PHE A 827 10.26 -19.85 23.07
N ASN A 828 10.82 -21.01 22.61
CA ASN A 828 10.16 -22.29 22.87
C ASN A 828 10.88 -23.06 23.99
N VAL A 829 12.11 -22.71 24.36
CA VAL A 829 12.84 -23.49 25.37
C VAL A 829 13.05 -22.63 26.61
N ALA A 830 12.35 -22.89 27.76
CA ALA A 830 12.22 -22.16 29.04
C ALA A 830 13.56 -22.12 29.77
N SER A 831 14.64 -22.91 29.24
CA SER A 831 15.97 -22.76 29.84
C SER A 831 17.02 -23.48 28.99
N PRO A 832 17.57 -22.81 27.97
CA PRO A 832 18.61 -23.48 27.17
C PRO A 832 19.84 -23.84 28.00
N ASN A 833 20.40 -25.08 27.95
CA ASN A 833 21.58 -25.64 28.63
C ASN A 833 22.84 -24.81 28.37
N TRP A 834 22.82 -23.85 27.35
CA TRP A 834 23.95 -22.95 27.08
C TRP A 834 23.44 -21.65 26.45
N LEU A 835 23.24 -20.67 27.22
CA LEU A 835 22.63 -19.36 26.93
C LEU A 835 23.44 -18.60 25.89
N GLY A 836 24.68 -19.15 25.47
CA GLY A 836 25.55 -18.40 24.56
C GLY A 836 25.60 -18.99 23.16
N ILE A 837 25.08 -20.13 22.96
CA ILE A 837 25.23 -20.85 21.69
C ILE A 837 24.28 -20.27 20.64
N ASN A 838 23.08 -19.77 21.07
CA ASN A 838 22.15 -19.10 20.13
C ASN A 838 22.69 -17.75 19.68
N SER A 839 23.35 -17.09 20.68
CA SER A 839 23.92 -15.78 20.35
C SER A 839 25.13 -15.90 19.44
N LEU A 840 25.90 -17.03 19.62
CA LEU A 840 27.06 -17.29 18.77
C LEU A 840 26.63 -17.64 17.34
N ALA A 841 25.61 -18.39 17.21
CA ALA A 841 25.09 -18.74 15.88
C ALA A 841 24.56 -17.52 15.14
N MET A 842 23.87 -16.62 15.86
CA MET A 842 23.34 -15.38 15.25
C MET A 842 24.47 -14.42 14.90
N LEU A 843 25.51 -14.50 15.76
CA LEU A 843 26.67 -13.65 15.46
C LEU A 843 27.38 -14.13 14.19
N MET A 844 27.49 -15.41 14.04
CA MET A 844 28.12 -15.97 12.84
C MET A 844 27.28 -15.69 11.58
N ALA A 845 25.97 -15.69 11.78
CA ALA A 845 25.10 -15.33 10.63
C ALA A 845 25.26 -13.86 10.25
N SER A 846 25.35 -13.07 11.34
CA SER A 846 25.60 -11.64 11.10
C SER A 846 26.96 -11.42 10.45
N GLY A 847 27.96 -12.14 10.93
CA GLY A 847 29.29 -12.06 10.34
C GLY A 847 29.32 -12.49 8.88
N PHE A 848 28.57 -13.53 8.60
CA PHE A 848 28.50 -14.01 7.22
C PHE A 848 27.94 -12.95 6.27
N TYR A 849 26.79 -12.25 6.67
CA TYR A 849 26.17 -11.21 5.82
C TYR A 849 27.10 -10.01 5.68
N PHE A 850 27.82 -9.78 6.77
CA PHE A 850 28.77 -8.66 6.73
C PHE A 850 29.90 -8.96 5.74
N TRP A 851 30.54 -10.18 5.81
CA TRP A 851 31.59 -10.60 4.87
C TRP A 851 31.09 -10.57 3.42
N ARG A 852 29.84 -11.02 3.25
CA ARG A 852 29.30 -11.05 1.89
C ARG A 852 29.00 -9.65 1.37
N GLY A 853 28.49 -8.84 2.20
CA GLY A 853 28.23 -7.44 1.83
C GLY A 853 29.50 -6.70 1.44
N LEU A 854 30.65 -7.11 2.08
CA LEU A 854 31.93 -6.47 1.73
C LEU A 854 32.46 -6.99 0.40
N GLU A 855 32.23 -8.27 0.18
CA GLU A 855 32.74 -8.89 -1.06
C GLU A 855 31.94 -8.44 -2.28
N THR A 856 30.53 -8.26 -2.14
CA THR A 856 29.68 -7.99 -3.33
C THR A 856 29.45 -6.49 -3.48
N ARG A 857 29.95 -5.74 -2.50
CA ARG A 857 29.74 -4.28 -2.45
C ARG A 857 28.27 -3.93 -2.61
N THR A 858 27.28 -4.78 -2.13
CA THR A 858 25.83 -4.51 -2.20
C THR A 858 25.32 -4.17 -0.80
N ALA A 859 24.43 -3.19 -0.67
CA ALA A 859 23.93 -2.64 0.59
C ALA A 859 23.02 -3.64 1.30
N GLY A 860 22.36 -4.54 0.47
CA GLY A 860 21.37 -5.45 1.04
C GLY A 860 21.93 -6.29 2.18
N PRO A 861 22.93 -7.16 2.04
CA PRO A 861 23.51 -8.02 3.07
C PRO A 861 24.09 -7.24 4.23
N LEU A 862 24.59 -6.01 3.96
CA LEU A 862 25.10 -5.17 5.07
C LEU A 862 23.95 -4.73 5.99
N PHE A 863 22.71 -4.45 5.34
CA PHE A 863 21.55 -4.11 6.16
C PHE A 863 21.07 -5.32 6.96
N GLY A 864 21.11 -6.49 6.21
CA GLY A 864 20.72 -7.72 6.91
C GLY A 864 21.64 -8.03 8.09
N SER A 865 22.94 -7.81 8.00
CA SER A 865 23.91 -8.03 9.08
C SER A 865 23.65 -7.09 10.26
N LEU A 866 23.34 -5.87 9.97
CA LEU A 866 23.06 -4.88 11.02
C LEU A 866 21.79 -5.22 11.78
N GLY A 867 20.76 -5.57 10.96
CA GLY A 867 19.51 -5.97 11.60
C GLY A 867 19.68 -7.16 12.53
N ILE A 868 20.44 -8.21 12.05
CA ILE A 868 20.63 -9.44 12.83
C ILE A 868 21.51 -9.15 14.05
N PHE A 869 22.50 -8.35 13.87
CA PHE A 869 23.38 -7.96 14.99
C PHE A 869 22.59 -7.24 16.09
N ASN A 870 21.74 -6.23 15.74
CA ASN A 870 20.93 -5.52 16.75
C ASN A 870 19.95 -6.46 17.45
N LEU A 871 19.39 -7.40 16.66
CA LEU A 871 18.52 -8.42 17.25
C LEU A 871 19.29 -9.28 18.25
N LEU A 872 20.49 -9.68 17.80
CA LEU A 872 21.39 -10.45 18.67
C LEU A 872 21.66 -9.70 19.98
N LEU A 873 21.86 -8.37 19.94
CA LEU A 873 22.14 -7.56 21.13
C LEU A 873 20.93 -7.50 22.06
N VAL A 874 19.82 -7.43 21.40
CA VAL A 874 18.59 -7.43 22.21
C VAL A 874 18.45 -8.74 22.96
N MET A 875 18.80 -9.77 22.25
CA MET A 875 18.65 -11.11 22.86
C MET A 875 19.67 -11.30 23.98
N ILE A 876 20.88 -10.88 23.70
CA ILE A 876 21.92 -10.98 24.73
C ILE A 876 21.51 -10.19 25.97
N TRP A 877 20.93 -9.07 25.77
CA TRP A 877 20.54 -8.19 26.87
C TRP A 877 19.34 -8.76 27.65
N GLN A 878 18.44 -9.28 26.87
CA GLN A 878 17.33 -9.98 27.55
C GLN A 878 17.86 -11.14 28.40
N GLU A 879 18.87 -11.79 27.84
CA GLU A 879 19.43 -12.93 28.57
C GLU A 879 20.17 -12.46 29.83
N LEU A 880 20.64 -11.22 29.73
CA LEU A 880 21.38 -10.66 30.87
C LEU A 880 20.43 -9.92 31.82
N GLN A 881 19.03 -9.91 31.47
CA GLN A 881 17.96 -9.26 32.25
C GLN A 881 18.22 -7.76 32.40
N TRP A 882 18.79 -7.17 31.49
CA TRP A 882 18.95 -5.70 31.51
C TRP A 882 17.75 -5.02 30.85
N SER A 883 16.88 -4.09 31.46
CA SER A 883 15.59 -3.56 30.94
C SER A 883 15.74 -2.08 30.58
N ASP A 884 16.95 -1.69 30.65
CA ASP A 884 17.08 -0.25 30.39
C ASP A 884 17.02 0.02 28.88
N PRO A 885 15.91 0.87 28.35
CA PRO A 885 15.70 1.17 26.92
C PRO A 885 16.93 1.79 26.28
N GLN A 886 17.90 2.28 27.09
CA GLN A 886 19.11 2.93 26.56
C GLN A 886 20.09 1.91 26.01
N LEU A 887 20.01 0.79 26.59
CA LEU A 887 20.95 -0.27 26.19
C LEU A 887 20.53 -0.89 24.86
N PHE A 888 19.21 -0.41 24.40
CA PHE A 888 18.72 -0.96 23.12
C PHE A 888 18.82 0.09 22.02
N MET A 889 18.65 1.29 22.39
CA MET A 889 18.45 2.36 21.40
C MET A 889 19.80 2.91 20.94
N ILE A 890 20.90 2.67 21.81
CA ILE A 890 22.21 3.24 21.47
C ILE A 890 22.90 2.39 20.41
N PRO A 891 22.92 1.10 20.56
CA PRO A 891 23.53 0.28 19.50
C PRO A 891 22.76 0.35 18.18
N MET A 892 21.40 0.63 18.28
CA MET A 892 20.57 0.80 17.07
C MET A 892 20.90 2.12 16.36
N GLY A 893 20.95 3.14 17.17
CA GLY A 893 21.32 4.45 16.63
C GLY A 893 22.73 4.46 16.04
N PHE A 894 23.68 3.69 16.68
CA PHE A 894 25.07 3.60 16.20
C PHE A 894 25.14 2.78 14.91
N SER A 895 24.41 1.77 14.83
CA SER A 895 24.37 0.94 13.62
C SER A 895 23.87 1.73 12.42
N VAL A 896 22.86 2.71 12.65
CA VAL A 896 22.34 3.57 11.56
C VAL A 896 23.42 4.56 11.13
N LEU A 897 24.19 5.01 12.08
CA LEU A 897 25.26 5.96 11.76
C LEU A 897 26.40 5.26 11.02
N LEU A 898 26.75 4.03 11.50
CA LEU A 898 27.78 3.24 10.83
C LEU A 898 27.37 2.85 9.41
N MET A 899 26.15 2.71 9.29
CA MET A 899 25.60 2.36 7.96
C MET A 899 25.71 3.53 6.98
N VAL A 900 25.25 4.62 7.46
CA VAL A 900 25.25 5.82 6.61
C VAL A 900 26.69 6.15 6.19
N GLU A 901 27.66 5.78 7.09
CA GLU A 901 29.05 6.11 6.77
C GLU A 901 29.67 5.07 5.84
N THR A 902 29.34 3.80 6.07
CA THR A 902 29.92 2.74 5.23
C THR A 902 29.32 2.73 3.83
N LEU A 903 28.02 3.30 3.76
CA LEU A 903 27.36 3.24 2.45
C LEU A 903 27.20 4.63 1.87
N ARG A 904 28.10 5.49 2.22
CA ARG A 904 27.97 6.93 1.86
C ARG A 904 27.90 7.10 0.35
N ASP A 905 28.53 6.21 -0.42
CA ASP A 905 28.61 6.40 -1.88
C ASP A 905 27.34 5.91 -2.56
N LYS A 906 26.46 5.16 -1.82
CA LYS A 906 25.28 4.55 -2.47
C LYS A 906 24.00 5.24 -2.02
N ILE A 907 24.04 6.05 -0.95
CA ILE A 907 22.87 6.76 -0.43
C ILE A 907 22.81 8.15 -1.05
N PRO A 908 21.57 8.50 -1.68
CA PRO A 908 21.39 9.84 -2.24
C PRO A 908 21.81 10.94 -1.25
N THR A 909 22.60 11.93 -1.73
CA THR A 909 23.18 13.01 -0.90
C THR A 909 22.10 13.73 -0.09
N SER A 910 20.78 13.61 -0.60
CA SER A 910 19.68 14.29 0.12
C SER A 910 19.31 13.56 1.41
N LEU A 911 19.75 12.27 1.46
CA LEU A 911 19.28 11.47 2.59
C LEU A 911 20.40 11.28 3.61
N HIS A 912 21.52 11.78 3.30
CA HIS A 912 22.66 11.59 4.20
C HIS A 912 22.42 12.25 5.56
N ASN A 913 21.93 13.43 5.48
CA ASN A 913 21.79 14.23 6.69
C ASN A 913 20.57 13.81 7.52
N PRO A 914 19.48 13.47 6.85
CA PRO A 914 18.31 13.03 7.62
C PRO A 914 18.56 11.69 8.33
N LEU A 915 19.26 10.77 7.72
CA LEU A 915 19.53 9.45 8.31
C LEU A 915 20.54 9.56 9.46
N ARG A 916 21.42 10.52 9.21
CA ARG A 916 22.34 10.80 10.31
C ARG A 916 21.61 11.41 11.51
N TYR A 917 20.62 12.21 11.12
CA TYR A 917 19.83 12.84 12.20
C TYR A 917 18.94 11.82 12.88
N ALA A 918 18.51 10.93 12.09
CA ALA A 918 17.63 9.88 12.64
C ALA A 918 18.42 8.96 13.59
N GLY A 919 19.60 8.57 13.09
CA GLY A 919 20.46 7.76 13.95
C GLY A 919 20.86 8.48 15.23
N ALA A 920 21.15 9.71 15.07
CA ALA A 920 21.51 10.54 16.23
C ALA A 920 20.33 10.77 17.15
N LEU A 921 19.24 10.96 16.51
CA LEU A 921 18.01 11.18 17.31
C LEU A 921 17.65 9.93 18.09
N THR A 922 17.75 8.74 17.46
CA THR A 922 17.44 7.45 18.12
C THR A 922 18.33 7.27 19.36
N ILE A 923 19.54 7.71 19.20
CA ILE A 923 20.46 7.63 20.34
C ILE A 923 20.05 8.63 21.42
N LEU A 924 19.32 9.67 20.87
CA LEU A 924 19.04 10.82 21.76
C LEU A 924 17.72 10.63 22.48
N VAL A 925 16.82 10.08 21.90
CA VAL A 925 15.48 9.90 22.46
C VAL A 925 15.54 8.91 23.63
N SER A 926 16.64 8.18 23.67
CA SER A 926 16.76 7.10 24.66
C SER A 926 16.86 7.66 26.08
N PRO A 927 17.56 8.82 26.31
CA PRO A 927 17.70 9.37 27.66
C PRO A 927 16.52 10.26 28.06
N THR A 928 15.63 10.71 27.07
CA THR A 928 14.48 11.59 27.35
C THR A 928 13.37 10.82 28.06
N PHE A 929 13.37 9.45 27.96
CA PHE A 929 12.32 8.64 28.59
C PHE A 929 12.53 8.57 30.11
N HIS A 930 13.67 9.02 30.50
CA HIS A 930 13.93 8.96 31.95
C HIS A 930 13.94 10.36 32.57
N ILE A 931 13.77 11.41 31.61
CA ILE A 931 13.74 12.80 32.05
C ILE A 931 12.41 13.12 32.74
N VAL A 932 11.40 12.28 32.57
CA VAL A 932 10.09 12.59 33.16
C VAL A 932 9.91 11.78 34.43
N GLY A 933 10.95 10.85 34.69
CA GLY A 933 10.73 10.06 35.89
C GLY A 933 12.01 9.84 36.70
N GLY A 934 13.17 10.46 36.25
CA GLY A 934 14.47 10.08 36.81
C GLY A 934 14.90 10.97 37.97
N SER A 935 15.69 10.44 38.98
CA SER A 935 16.28 11.15 40.13
C SER A 935 17.19 12.30 39.68
N TRP A 936 17.31 13.42 40.40
CA TRP A 936 18.14 14.62 40.15
C TRP A 936 19.56 14.23 39.75
N LEU A 937 19.99 13.15 40.28
CA LEU A 937 21.35 12.67 39.94
C LEU A 937 21.41 12.15 38.51
N HIS A 938 20.42 11.58 38.14
CA HIS A 938 20.31 11.07 36.77
C HIS A 938 20.24 12.22 35.75
N LEU A 939 19.53 13.34 36.05
CA LEU A 939 19.39 14.52 35.18
C LEU A 939 20.73 15.26 35.07
N VAL A 940 21.51 15.22 36.14
CA VAL A 940 22.82 15.90 36.15
C VAL A 940 23.83 15.07 35.35
N THR A 941 23.74 13.74 35.48
CA THR A 941 24.63 12.84 34.72
C THR A 941 24.34 12.92 33.23
N LEU A 942 23.09 13.13 32.92
CA LEU A 942 22.72 13.25 31.50
C LEU A 942 23.20 14.58 30.92
N MET A 943 23.23 15.50 31.69
CA MET A 943 23.73 16.82 31.29
C MET A 943 25.24 16.79 31.04
N VAL A 944 25.94 16.14 31.93
CA VAL A 944 27.39 16.06 31.77
C VAL A 944 27.73 15.20 30.55
N VAL A 945 27.00 14.22 30.37
CA VAL A 945 27.21 13.33 29.23
C VAL A 945 26.88 14.05 27.93
N SER A 946 25.81 14.93 27.90
CA SER A 946 25.45 15.71 26.71
C SER A 946 26.54 16.73 26.37
N VAL A 947 27.25 17.24 27.34
CA VAL A 947 28.35 18.19 27.13
C VAL A 947 29.56 17.44 26.57
N VAL A 948 29.77 16.23 27.08
CA VAL A 948 30.89 15.41 26.59
C VAL A 948 30.65 15.01 25.13
N ILE A 949 29.43 14.71 24.84
CA ILE A 949 29.08 14.28 23.49
C ILE A 949 29.23 15.46 22.52
N VAL A 950 28.83 16.68 22.96
CA VAL A 950 28.99 17.89 22.14
C VAL A 950 30.48 18.16 21.91
N LEU A 951 31.28 17.82 22.91
CA LEU A 951 32.73 18.07 22.78
C LEU A 951 33.37 17.04 21.85
N VAL A 952 32.89 15.83 21.96
CA VAL A 952 33.36 14.76 21.06
C VAL A 952 32.90 15.04 19.63
N ALA A 953 31.69 15.53 19.55
CA ALA A 953 31.14 15.87 18.22
C ALA A 953 31.93 17.01 17.56
N MET A 954 32.31 17.89 18.44
CA MET A 954 33.15 19.00 17.95
C MET A 954 34.52 18.48 17.51
N GLY A 955 35.05 17.44 18.19
CA GLY A 955 36.33 16.84 17.81
C GLY A 955 36.27 16.04 16.53
N LEU A 956 35.11 15.44 16.31
CA LEU A 956 34.95 14.53 15.15
C LEU A 956 34.39 15.28 13.95
N ARG A 957 34.12 16.58 14.04
CA ARG A 957 33.54 17.48 13.01
C ARG A 957 32.30 16.88 12.38
N VAL A 958 31.39 16.23 13.16
CA VAL A 958 30.13 15.70 12.63
C VAL A 958 28.98 16.61 13.04
N LYS A 959 28.40 17.49 12.08
CA LYS A 959 27.40 18.55 12.32
C LYS A 959 26.13 17.98 12.94
N ALA A 960 25.86 16.75 12.57
CA ALA A 960 24.62 16.14 13.09
C ALA A 960 24.73 15.83 14.58
N LEU A 961 25.89 15.42 15.05
CA LEU A 961 26.12 15.10 16.46
C LEU A 961 26.21 16.37 17.31
N MET A 962 26.63 17.44 16.66
CA MET A 962 26.69 18.74 17.34
C MET A 962 25.29 19.30 17.58
N TYR A 963 24.41 19.22 16.46
CA TYR A 963 23.03 19.74 16.59
C TYR A 963 22.24 18.93 17.60
N THR A 964 22.61 17.66 17.59
CA THR A 964 21.89 16.77 18.49
C THR A 964 22.35 16.95 19.93
N GLY A 965 23.62 17.09 20.11
CA GLY A 965 24.15 17.35 21.44
C GLY A 965 23.65 18.65 22.04
N THR A 966 23.47 19.65 21.22
CA THR A 966 22.97 20.96 21.65
C THR A 966 21.48 20.90 21.98
N ALA A 967 20.76 20.23 21.12
CA ALA A 967 19.31 20.07 21.38
C ALA A 967 19.08 19.34 22.71
N PHE A 968 19.98 18.33 23.06
CA PHE A 968 19.91 17.59 24.32
C PHE A 968 20.21 18.49 25.52
N LEU A 969 21.12 19.26 25.29
CA LEU A 969 21.50 20.20 26.36
C LEU A 969 20.37 21.18 26.66
N ILE A 970 19.68 21.64 25.56
CA ILE A 970 18.58 22.61 25.71
C ILE A 970 17.39 21.92 26.38
N ALA A 971 17.12 20.73 25.87
CA ALA A 971 16.00 19.98 26.44
C ALA A 971 16.25 19.69 27.93
N ASP A 972 17.48 19.37 28.25
CA ASP A 972 17.85 19.10 29.64
C ASP A 972 17.75 20.37 30.49
N MET A 973 18.08 21.45 29.91
CA MET A 973 17.98 22.73 30.62
C MET A 973 16.53 23.11 30.88
N ILE A 974 15.73 22.90 29.85
CA ILE A 974 14.30 23.22 29.96
C ILE A 974 13.66 22.32 31.02
N ALA A 975 14.04 21.02 30.91
CA ALA A 975 13.49 20.04 31.86
C ALA A 975 13.87 20.38 33.30
N ILE A 976 15.08 20.84 33.50
CA ILE A 976 15.55 21.21 34.84
C ILE A 976 14.84 22.48 35.32
N VAL A 977 14.55 23.40 34.35
CA VAL A 977 13.87 24.67 34.70
C VAL A 977 12.40 24.39 35.04
N VAL A 978 11.80 23.58 34.23
CA VAL A 978 10.37 23.29 34.43
C VAL A 978 10.19 22.52 35.74
N ARG A 979 11.02 21.48 35.97
CA ARG A 979 10.90 20.63 37.16
C ARG A 979 11.38 21.39 38.41
N GLY A 980 12.45 22.14 38.20
CA GLY A 980 12.98 22.97 39.29
C GLY A 980 12.03 24.06 39.75
N SER A 981 11.13 24.50 38.78
CA SER A 981 10.14 25.55 39.11
C SER A 981 8.99 24.97 39.93
N PHE A 982 8.91 23.59 39.87
CA PHE A 982 7.77 22.98 40.56
C PHE A 982 8.21 22.40 41.90
N ASP A 983 9.54 21.82 42.06
CA ASP A 983 9.86 20.97 43.22
C ASP A 983 10.74 21.72 44.22
N ASN A 984 11.60 22.73 43.80
CA ASN A 984 12.50 23.46 44.70
C ASN A 984 13.16 24.63 43.95
N PRO A 985 12.56 25.83 43.89
CA PRO A 985 12.94 27.03 43.15
C PRO A 985 14.32 27.57 43.55
N ASN A 986 14.85 27.20 44.81
CA ASN A 986 16.12 27.72 45.29
C ASN A 986 17.30 26.85 44.81
N LEU A 987 17.11 25.58 44.56
CA LEU A 987 18.12 24.65 44.02
C LEU A 987 18.29 24.85 42.51
N LEU A 988 17.27 25.45 41.88
CA LEU A 988 17.33 25.80 40.45
C LEU A 988 18.29 26.97 40.21
N TRP A 989 18.30 27.82 41.12
CA TRP A 989 19.13 29.02 40.98
C TRP A 989 20.60 28.71 41.25
N LEU A 990 20.82 27.83 42.20
CA LEU A 990 22.20 27.48 42.56
C LEU A 990 22.83 26.57 41.51
N VAL A 991 21.99 25.66 40.96
CA VAL A 991 22.48 24.74 39.92
C VAL A 991 22.60 25.46 38.58
N GLY A 992 21.60 26.40 38.37
CA GLY A 992 21.67 27.23 37.15
C GLY A 992 22.89 28.12 37.12
N ILE A 993 23.33 28.66 38.23
CA ILE A 993 24.50 29.55 38.33
C ILE A 993 25.78 28.72 38.28
N ALA A 994 25.77 27.59 38.89
CA ALA A 994 26.95 26.72 38.87
C ALA A 994 27.19 26.16 37.47
N ILE A 995 26.19 25.87 36.82
CA ILE A 995 26.31 25.32 35.46
C ILE A 995 26.68 26.42 34.47
N GLY A 996 25.93 27.53 34.67
CA GLY A 996 26.29 28.69 33.86
C GLY A 996 27.74 29.11 34.03
N ALA A 997 28.29 29.02 35.23
CA ALA A 997 29.69 29.35 35.52
C ALA A 997 30.63 28.29 34.93
N ALA A 998 30.21 27.04 34.92
CA ALA A 998 30.97 25.92 34.35
C ALA A 998 31.04 26.01 32.83
N VAL A 999 29.93 26.40 32.16
CA VAL A 999 29.92 26.50 30.69
C VAL A 999 30.78 27.69 30.25
N ILE A 1000 30.66 28.75 31.02
CA ILE A 1000 31.47 29.94 30.72
C ILE A 1000 32.95 29.64 30.97
N GLY A 1001 33.21 28.94 32.01
CA GLY A 1001 34.58 28.51 32.28
C GLY A 1001 35.14 27.59 31.19
N LEU A 1002 34.30 26.68 30.79
CA LEU A 1002 34.70 25.75 29.71
C LEU A 1002 34.91 26.49 28.38
N ALA A 1003 34.07 27.38 28.09
CA ALA A 1003 34.22 28.21 26.87
C ALA A 1003 35.50 29.04 26.93
N ALA A 1004 35.77 29.54 28.11
CA ALA A 1004 36.97 30.36 28.30
C ALA A 1004 38.24 29.51 28.20
N TYR A 1005 38.14 28.31 28.77
CA TYR A 1005 39.26 27.37 28.69
C TYR A 1005 39.50 26.92 27.24
N CYS A 1006 38.42 26.59 26.54
CA CYS A 1006 38.52 26.15 25.14
C CYS A 1006 39.03 27.28 24.25
N GLU A 1007 38.66 28.48 24.57
CA GLU A 1007 39.14 29.64 23.79
C GLU A 1007 40.63 29.89 24.06
N ARG A 1008 41.00 29.67 25.30
CA ARG A 1008 42.40 29.90 25.66
C ARG A 1008 43.32 28.85 25.04
N HIS A 1009 42.72 27.64 24.78
CA HIS A 1009 43.60 26.57 24.28
C HIS A 1009 43.19 26.16 22.87
N ARG A 1010 42.44 27.03 22.29
CA ARG A 1010 41.85 26.75 20.97
C ARG A 1010 42.93 26.37 19.96
N GLU A 1011 44.07 27.07 20.02
CA GLU A 1011 45.12 26.84 19.00
C GLU A 1011 45.86 25.54 19.28
N GLN A 1012 45.98 25.24 20.52
CA GLN A 1012 46.63 23.98 20.91
C GLN A 1012 45.71 22.78 20.65
N MET A 1013 44.47 22.96 20.88
CA MET A 1013 43.48 21.90 20.64
C MET A 1013 43.29 21.64 19.14
N LEU A 1014 43.36 22.73 18.37
CA LEU A 1014 43.20 22.58 16.92
C LEU A 1014 44.46 21.91 16.32
N GLN A 1015 45.60 22.21 16.99
CA GLN A 1015 46.84 21.59 16.53
C GLN A 1015 46.87 20.10 16.87
N ARG A 1016 46.33 19.72 17.97
CA ARG A 1016 46.28 18.31 18.38
C ARG A 1016 45.23 17.53 17.59
N LEU A 1017 44.20 18.26 17.28
CA LEU A 1017 43.14 17.63 16.49
C LEU A 1017 43.57 17.46 15.04
N ARG A 1018 44.36 18.42 14.56
CA ARG A 1018 44.89 18.28 13.19
C ARG A 1018 45.90 17.13 13.12
N LEU A 1019 46.62 16.95 14.21
CA LEU A 1019 47.57 15.83 14.25
C LEU A 1019 46.84 14.48 14.36
N LEU A 1020 45.80 14.48 15.08
CA LEU A 1020 44.97 13.27 15.22
C LEU A 1020 44.24 12.96 13.92
N SER A 1021 43.74 14.05 13.27
CA SER A 1021 43.07 13.88 11.94
C SER A 1021 44.09 13.38 10.90
N ALA A 1022 45.31 13.91 10.94
CA ALA A 1022 46.34 13.49 9.99
C ALA A 1022 46.76 12.03 10.26
N GLN A 1023 46.69 11.62 11.49
CA GLN A 1023 47.03 10.24 11.84
C GLN A 1023 45.90 9.27 11.47
N LEU A 1024 44.69 9.77 11.58
CA LEU A 1024 43.53 8.92 11.25
C LEU A 1024 43.36 8.79 9.73
N GLU A 1025 43.80 9.74 8.94
CA GLU A 1025 43.78 9.69 7.47
C GLU A 1025 44.82 8.68 6.95
N THR A 1026 45.85 8.39 7.71
CA THR A 1026 46.83 7.38 7.30
C THR A 1026 46.30 5.97 7.57
N TRP A 1027 45.25 5.78 8.31
CA TRP A 1027 44.67 4.47 8.65
C TRP A 1027 43.57 4.09 7.67
N SER A 1028 43.10 4.97 6.74
CA SER A 1028 42.18 4.62 5.64
C SER A 1028 42.96 4.20 4.38
#